data_AF-A0A2D2D557-F1
#
_entry.id   AF-A0A2D2D557-F1
#
_cell.length_a   1.000
_cell.length_b   1.000
_cell.length_c   1.000
_cell.angle_alpha   90.00
_cell.angle_beta   90.00
_cell.angle_gamma   90.00
#
_symmetry.space_group_name_H-M   'P 1'
#
loop_
_entity.id
_entity.type
_entity.pdbx_description
1 polymer ?
#
loop_
_entity_poly.entity_id
_entity_poly.type
_entity_poly.pdbx_seq_one_letter_code
_entity_poly.pdbx_strand_id
1 'polypeptide(L)'
;MADVDQTLSEAEDIAPAAATPTPIAEPRQTLLQRALARLRVAGAPPALDLGRIAAVIVVPVFCWVFYTTASGMIDIMRRDSGDLVGIVGAIIGTTAILTMLAATSWSLGADLGALIAHRRFLGERIVVKTTVTAAVFLFVFCISAFFSFTYYYTNIFNLSSKKLAAETQPMELAAEVLLPVSKAIAGEYDAQTARMEATPDLHAYLDALDTLVKTASVASARLDEGLQKSREGRRRVAREAARRKAAELEDAQAAARRMQDIGARMAALGQTVADLEPIIKAKEDEIVALTSTARQEEQLAVDASKGLDGLGAACGANCDSHRAKAKAAQRRIGALRETLAAPTAQKSDAIRQRDALAAELITLRQKAESASEEPALVAAATEEAPREVVGAARRLAMLRDQIRADPSWARIREAKAPCEEIVGAMRQAGLADAAVPADFSCEPDGVASHDLLTARDEVIAGRAAFDQKCALDGAIRGELTALASRIRTAVAAGKSAASAGFDDAKRLVDDCVVAAKAAGLPEADVQIFLQRSDHFLRTRSMDRNRFELAREAFVGLTPDASMALGVAIAQDAFMFVMKLLAEIFKGRDQRARPPAPVFPALDVADGDADDSDVRVMKALLRLSRPLPGERSAFDGGSSGVAELPVEARSNLIGLLNRLVREGVAHLDRKGVYLLDNRTLAEVEARLALALKRASRGGAASARMEALAAELAAQDGARGWRRRRSALDRYLMPRFPAPAEEDAGEDARAGGYG
;
A
#
# COMPACT_ATOMS: atom_id res chain seq x y z
N MET A 1 -14.87 19.89 24.82
CA MET A 1 -14.72 19.58 26.26
C MET A 1 -13.37 18.90 26.40
N ALA A 2 -12.30 19.45 26.93
CA ALA A 2 -11.99 20.73 27.60
C ALA A 2 -10.51 21.04 27.27
N ASP A 3 -10.18 22.25 26.82
CA ASP A 3 -9.41 23.29 27.55
C ASP A 3 -8.09 22.83 28.18
N VAL A 4 -6.98 23.51 27.85
CA VAL A 4 -6.42 24.59 28.69
C VAL A 4 -5.44 25.43 27.86
N ASP A 5 -5.66 26.73 27.95
CA ASP A 5 -4.99 27.86 27.33
C ASP A 5 -3.96 28.48 28.31
N GLN A 6 -3.18 29.45 27.82
CA GLN A 6 -2.40 30.47 28.55
C GLN A 6 -1.05 30.12 29.20
N THR A 7 0.00 30.87 28.80
CA THR A 7 0.58 31.93 29.66
C THR A 7 1.40 32.93 28.84
N LEU A 8 1.08 34.21 29.04
CA LEU A 8 1.75 35.45 28.63
C LEU A 8 1.82 36.32 29.89
N SER A 9 2.96 36.96 30.17
CA SER A 9 3.20 38.14 31.05
C SER A 9 4.64 38.05 31.60
N GLU A 10 5.61 38.88 31.20
CA GLU A 10 5.87 40.32 31.47
C GLU A 10 6.64 40.63 32.77
N ALA A 11 7.30 41.81 32.75
CA ALA A 11 8.19 42.47 33.73
C ALA A 11 9.70 42.12 33.60
N GLU A 12 10.60 42.94 33.03
CA GLU A 12 10.94 44.37 33.21
C GLU A 12 11.70 44.65 34.52
N ASP A 13 13.00 45.00 34.44
CA ASP A 13 13.56 46.21 35.09
C ASP A 13 15.10 46.47 34.92
N ILE A 14 15.41 47.74 34.58
CA ILE A 14 16.50 48.65 35.06
C ILE A 14 17.96 48.53 34.54
N ALA A 15 18.26 49.33 33.49
CA ALA A 15 19.19 50.50 33.33
C ALA A 15 20.63 50.57 33.99
N PRO A 16 21.47 51.62 33.73
CA PRO A 16 22.22 51.94 32.50
C PRO A 16 23.73 52.31 32.76
N ALA A 17 24.62 52.31 31.75
CA ALA A 17 25.84 53.17 31.77
C ALA A 17 26.58 53.31 30.42
N ALA A 18 26.89 54.57 30.12
CA ALA A 18 28.06 55.12 29.40
C ALA A 18 28.22 54.93 27.88
N ALA A 19 28.15 56.09 27.20
CA ALA A 19 28.41 56.35 25.79
C ALA A 19 29.90 56.60 25.48
N THR A 20 30.32 56.32 24.24
CA THR A 20 30.94 57.28 23.28
C THR A 20 31.28 56.58 21.93
N PRO A 21 31.46 57.33 20.82
CA PRO A 21 30.83 57.02 19.53
C PRO A 21 31.83 56.68 18.40
N THR A 22 31.35 56.02 17.34
CA THR A 22 31.92 56.07 15.97
C THR A 22 30.87 55.54 14.95
N PRO A 23 31.03 55.78 13.63
CA PRO A 23 30.42 56.86 12.87
C PRO A 23 29.17 56.43 12.08
N ILE A 24 28.37 57.42 11.70
CA ILE A 24 27.21 57.29 10.82
C ILE A 24 27.67 56.74 9.46
N ALA A 25 27.30 55.49 9.15
CA ALA A 25 27.32 54.95 7.81
C ALA A 25 25.91 55.07 7.22
N GLU A 26 25.82 55.80 6.11
CA GLU A 26 24.60 56.13 5.37
C GLU A 26 23.74 54.89 5.05
N PRO A 27 22.40 54.98 5.13
CA PRO A 27 21.54 53.93 4.60
C PRO A 27 21.68 53.89 3.08
N ARG A 28 22.21 52.78 2.55
CA ARG A 28 22.18 52.44 1.13
C ARG A 28 20.72 52.36 0.66
N GLN A 29 20.20 53.47 0.16
CA GLN A 29 18.95 53.54 -0.56
C GLN A 29 19.01 52.57 -1.75
N THR A 30 18.10 51.59 -1.76
CA THR A 30 17.95 50.64 -2.86
C THR A 30 17.50 51.37 -4.13
N LEU A 31 17.88 50.84 -5.30
CA LEU A 31 17.49 51.35 -6.62
C LEU A 31 15.96 51.59 -6.75
N LEU A 32 15.17 50.80 -6.01
CA LEU A 32 13.72 50.92 -5.89
C LEU A 32 13.26 52.21 -5.20
N GLN A 33 13.95 52.64 -4.13
CA GLN A 33 13.64 53.90 -3.44
C GLN A 33 14.03 55.12 -4.27
N ARG A 34 15.12 55.05 -5.06
CA ARG A 34 15.48 56.11 -6.02
C ARG A 34 14.51 56.20 -7.20
N ALA A 35 13.98 55.07 -7.66
CA ALA A 35 12.94 55.05 -8.70
C ALA A 35 11.61 55.63 -8.20
N LEU A 36 11.22 55.32 -6.96
CA LEU A 36 10.01 55.83 -6.32
C LEU A 36 10.12 57.33 -5.94
N ALA A 37 11.30 57.80 -5.55
CA ALA A 37 11.52 59.23 -5.26
C ALA A 37 11.48 60.11 -6.52
N ARG A 38 11.93 59.60 -7.68
CA ARG A 38 11.85 60.31 -8.96
C ARG A 38 10.42 60.44 -9.50
N LEU A 39 9.50 59.59 -9.06
CA LEU A 39 8.07 59.67 -9.42
C LEU A 39 7.30 60.75 -8.64
N ARG A 40 7.86 61.32 -7.55
CA ARG A 40 7.17 62.29 -6.70
C ARG A 40 7.43 63.78 -7.03
N VAL A 41 8.31 64.11 -7.98
CA VAL A 41 8.71 65.51 -8.23
C VAL A 41 8.12 66.12 -9.52
N ALA A 42 7.28 65.40 -10.27
CA ALA A 42 6.57 65.98 -11.42
C ALA A 42 5.13 66.32 -11.06
N GLY A 43 4.89 67.57 -10.66
CA GLY A 43 3.56 68.12 -10.40
C GLY A 43 2.75 68.31 -11.69
N ALA A 44 1.92 67.32 -12.03
CA ALA A 44 0.70 67.40 -12.83
C ALA A 44 -0.08 66.08 -12.62
N PRO A 45 -1.42 66.06 -12.61
CA PRO A 45 -2.16 64.81 -12.44
C PRO A 45 -1.81 63.84 -13.58
N PRO A 46 -1.28 62.64 -13.30
CA PRO A 46 -0.88 61.75 -14.37
C PRO A 46 -2.14 61.19 -15.02
N ALA A 47 -2.28 61.40 -16.33
CA ALA A 47 -3.05 60.48 -17.15
C ALA A 47 -2.48 59.08 -16.86
N LEU A 48 -3.31 58.17 -16.32
CA LEU A 48 -2.94 56.77 -16.12
C LEU A 48 -2.56 56.19 -17.49
N ASP A 49 -1.26 56.08 -17.73
CA ASP A 49 -0.72 55.50 -18.96
C ASP A 49 -0.91 53.98 -18.88
N LEU A 50 -2.13 53.51 -19.21
CA LEU A 50 -2.53 52.10 -19.19
C LEU A 50 -1.52 51.20 -19.90
N GLY A 51 -0.78 51.73 -20.90
CA GLY A 51 0.26 51.02 -21.61
C GLY A 51 1.44 50.59 -20.72
N ARG A 52 1.84 51.43 -19.75
CA ARG A 52 2.94 51.09 -18.82
C ARG A 52 2.51 50.08 -17.77
N ILE A 53 1.30 50.20 -17.26
CA ILE A 53 0.72 49.25 -16.28
C ILE A 53 0.51 47.89 -16.94
N ALA A 54 0.02 47.86 -18.18
CA ALA A 54 -0.10 46.64 -18.97
C ALA A 54 1.25 45.98 -19.21
N ALA A 55 2.31 46.75 -19.54
CA ALA A 55 3.65 46.20 -19.73
C ALA A 55 4.23 45.56 -18.45
N VAL A 56 4.00 46.16 -17.28
CA VAL A 56 4.47 45.62 -15.98
C VAL A 56 3.80 44.31 -15.61
N ILE A 57 2.55 44.07 -16.05
CA ILE A 57 1.82 42.82 -15.77
C ILE A 57 2.09 41.77 -16.85
N VAL A 58 2.14 42.18 -18.13
CA VAL A 58 2.27 41.25 -19.27
C VAL A 58 3.67 40.64 -19.34
N VAL A 59 4.74 41.39 -19.03
CA VAL A 59 6.10 40.87 -19.13
C VAL A 59 6.35 39.70 -18.15
N PRO A 60 6.02 39.79 -16.84
CA PRO A 60 6.13 38.67 -15.92
C PRO A 60 5.29 37.47 -16.33
N VAL A 61 4.05 37.69 -16.80
CA VAL A 61 3.19 36.60 -17.29
C VAL A 61 3.79 35.93 -18.52
N PHE A 62 4.38 36.69 -19.44
CA PHE A 62 5.04 36.13 -20.62
C PHE A 62 6.30 35.34 -20.26
N CYS A 63 7.11 35.83 -19.33
CA CYS A 63 8.26 35.08 -18.80
C CYS A 63 7.81 33.80 -18.09
N TRP A 64 6.69 33.84 -17.38
CA TRP A 64 6.10 32.68 -16.73
C TRP A 64 5.59 31.66 -17.76
N VAL A 65 4.81 32.08 -18.76
CA VAL A 65 4.34 31.21 -19.85
C VAL A 65 5.50 30.61 -20.65
N PHE A 66 6.53 31.42 -20.90
CA PHE A 66 7.77 30.97 -21.53
C PHE A 66 8.42 29.87 -20.71
N TYR A 67 8.54 30.06 -19.41
CA TYR A 67 9.12 29.08 -18.51
C TYR A 67 8.31 27.77 -18.46
N THR A 68 6.97 27.83 -18.34
CA THR A 68 6.13 26.62 -18.27
C THR A 68 6.13 25.86 -19.60
N THR A 69 6.00 26.56 -20.71
CA THR A 69 5.96 25.96 -22.06
C THR A 69 7.32 25.38 -22.44
N ALA A 70 8.41 26.09 -22.17
CA ALA A 70 9.77 25.60 -22.41
C ALA A 70 10.08 24.40 -21.53
N SER A 71 9.72 24.44 -20.24
CA SER A 71 9.95 23.32 -19.34
C SER A 71 9.15 22.08 -19.74
N GLY A 72 7.89 22.23 -20.15
CA GLY A 72 7.07 21.13 -20.65
C GLY A 72 7.62 20.52 -21.94
N MET A 73 8.11 21.36 -22.86
CA MET A 73 8.71 20.87 -24.10
C MET A 73 10.10 20.25 -23.89
N ILE A 74 10.91 20.78 -22.96
CA ILE A 74 12.17 20.15 -22.52
C ILE A 74 11.89 18.76 -21.94
N ASP A 75 10.85 18.64 -21.11
CA ASP A 75 10.44 17.37 -20.52
C ASP A 75 10.05 16.30 -21.55
N ILE A 76 9.63 16.71 -22.75
CA ILE A 76 9.27 15.80 -23.86
C ILE A 76 10.45 15.52 -24.79
N MET A 77 11.24 16.55 -25.13
CA MET A 77 12.32 16.44 -26.12
C MET A 77 13.60 15.83 -25.56
N ARG A 78 13.79 15.84 -24.23
CA ARG A 78 15.01 15.36 -23.60
C ARG A 78 14.98 13.84 -23.42
N ARG A 79 15.90 13.14 -24.10
CA ARG A 79 16.08 11.69 -23.94
C ARG A 79 16.86 11.32 -22.67
N ASP A 80 17.87 12.13 -22.31
CA ASP A 80 18.77 11.90 -21.17
C ASP A 80 19.12 13.18 -20.39
N SER A 81 19.59 13.03 -19.14
CA SER A 81 20.01 14.14 -18.27
C SER A 81 21.20 14.95 -18.81
N GLY A 82 21.86 14.55 -19.91
CA GLY A 82 22.92 15.30 -20.58
C GLY A 82 22.55 15.90 -21.94
N ASP A 83 21.32 15.73 -22.42
CA ASP A 83 20.96 16.08 -23.80
C ASP A 83 20.74 17.60 -23.99
N LEU A 84 21.83 18.29 -24.34
CA LEU A 84 21.83 19.72 -24.66
C LEU A 84 21.05 20.05 -25.94
N VAL A 85 20.94 19.11 -26.88
CA VAL A 85 20.23 19.32 -28.15
C VAL A 85 18.73 19.42 -27.91
N GLY A 86 18.19 18.55 -27.05
CA GLY A 86 16.79 18.62 -26.62
C GLY A 86 16.46 19.94 -25.90
N ILE A 87 17.36 20.45 -25.05
CA ILE A 87 17.17 21.71 -24.32
C ILE A 87 17.15 22.91 -25.26
N VAL A 88 18.14 23.00 -26.17
CA VAL A 88 18.23 24.11 -27.13
C VAL A 88 17.05 24.08 -28.11
N GLY A 89 16.69 22.89 -28.61
CA GLY A 89 15.53 22.70 -29.47
C GLY A 89 14.21 23.14 -28.82
N ALA A 90 14.02 22.83 -27.54
CA ALA A 90 12.84 23.25 -26.78
C ALA A 90 12.82 24.77 -26.53
N ILE A 91 13.96 25.42 -26.29
CA ILE A 91 14.00 26.89 -26.16
C ILE A 91 13.61 27.55 -27.50
N ILE A 92 14.14 27.06 -28.62
CA ILE A 92 13.84 27.58 -29.97
C ILE A 92 12.37 27.34 -30.33
N GLY A 93 11.85 26.14 -30.10
CA GLY A 93 10.44 25.85 -30.37
C GLY A 93 9.50 26.70 -29.50
N THR A 94 9.86 26.96 -28.25
CA THR A 94 9.01 27.75 -27.33
C THR A 94 8.98 29.22 -27.73
N THR A 95 10.14 29.78 -28.11
CA THR A 95 10.19 31.15 -28.64
C THR A 95 9.36 31.27 -29.92
N ALA A 96 9.42 30.28 -30.83
CA ALA A 96 8.61 30.27 -32.05
C ALA A 96 7.09 30.19 -31.76
N ILE A 97 6.67 29.27 -30.87
CA ILE A 97 5.25 29.10 -30.50
C ILE A 97 4.72 30.37 -29.84
N LEU A 98 5.45 30.95 -28.89
CA LEU A 98 4.97 32.13 -28.15
C LEU A 98 5.02 33.42 -28.97
N THR A 99 5.98 33.57 -29.88
CA THR A 99 5.97 34.69 -30.83
C THR A 99 4.81 34.57 -31.82
N MET A 100 4.50 33.38 -32.32
CA MET A 100 3.30 33.14 -33.12
C MET A 100 2.03 33.38 -32.32
N LEU A 101 1.94 32.93 -31.07
CA LEU A 101 0.80 33.14 -30.19
C LEU A 101 0.60 34.63 -29.90
N ALA A 102 1.68 35.37 -29.61
CA ALA A 102 1.62 36.80 -29.39
C ALA A 102 1.19 37.55 -30.67
N ALA A 103 1.76 37.22 -31.83
CA ALA A 103 1.42 37.86 -33.10
C ALA A 103 -0.02 37.59 -33.54
N THR A 104 -0.48 36.35 -33.38
CA THR A 104 -1.87 35.95 -33.70
C THR A 104 -2.85 36.53 -32.69
N SER A 105 -2.55 36.51 -31.39
CA SER A 105 -3.34 37.20 -30.35
C SER A 105 -3.45 38.70 -30.62
N TRP A 106 -2.35 39.32 -31.05
CA TRP A 106 -2.31 40.74 -31.37
C TRP A 106 -3.19 41.07 -32.58
N SER A 107 -3.09 40.28 -33.65
CA SER A 107 -3.93 40.46 -34.84
C SER A 107 -5.40 40.17 -34.54
N LEU A 108 -5.70 39.09 -33.81
CA LEU A 108 -7.05 38.68 -33.47
C LEU A 108 -7.72 39.68 -32.53
N GLY A 109 -7.01 40.11 -31.49
CA GLY A 109 -7.50 41.11 -30.53
C GLY A 109 -7.76 42.46 -31.18
N ALA A 110 -6.93 42.88 -32.14
CA ALA A 110 -7.16 44.11 -32.92
C ALA A 110 -8.38 43.99 -33.85
N ASP A 111 -8.53 42.86 -34.55
CA ASP A 111 -9.65 42.65 -35.47
C ASP A 111 -10.98 42.49 -34.68
N LEU A 112 -11.01 41.74 -33.56
CA LEU A 112 -12.17 41.58 -32.68
C LEU A 112 -12.51 42.88 -31.92
N GLY A 113 -11.52 43.60 -31.41
CA GLY A 113 -11.72 44.89 -30.76
C GLY A 113 -12.33 45.92 -31.72
N ALA A 114 -11.90 45.94 -32.98
CA ALA A 114 -12.47 46.79 -34.01
C ALA A 114 -13.93 46.41 -34.38
N LEU A 115 -14.26 45.12 -34.35
CA LEU A 115 -15.62 44.61 -34.57
C LEU A 115 -16.56 44.98 -33.41
N ILE A 116 -16.12 44.78 -32.16
CA ILE A 116 -16.88 45.09 -30.95
C ILE A 116 -17.07 46.61 -30.78
N ALA A 117 -16.08 47.42 -31.15
CA ALA A 117 -16.16 48.88 -31.13
C ALA A 117 -16.94 49.49 -32.33
N HIS A 118 -17.65 48.69 -33.14
CA HIS A 118 -18.43 49.09 -34.32
C HIS A 118 -17.65 49.89 -35.40
N ARG A 119 -16.31 49.78 -35.46
CA ARG A 119 -15.47 50.60 -36.34
C ARG A 119 -15.36 50.10 -37.78
N ARG A 120 -15.72 48.84 -38.08
CA ARG A 120 -15.67 48.27 -39.44
C ARG A 120 -16.86 47.35 -39.69
N PHE A 121 -17.50 47.50 -40.84
CA PHE A 121 -18.60 46.63 -41.27
C PHE A 121 -18.08 45.30 -41.83
N LEU A 122 -18.85 44.22 -41.61
CA LEU A 122 -18.58 42.84 -41.98
C LEU A 122 -18.60 42.64 -43.51
N GLY A 123 -17.51 42.96 -44.19
CA GLY A 123 -17.27 42.46 -45.55
C GLY A 123 -16.80 41.00 -45.52
N GLU A 124 -17.19 40.18 -46.50
CA GLU A 124 -16.79 38.76 -46.61
C GLU A 124 -15.27 38.55 -46.44
N ARG A 125 -14.44 39.47 -46.97
CA ARG A 125 -12.98 39.41 -46.84
C ARG A 125 -12.47 39.58 -45.40
N ILE A 126 -13.18 40.34 -44.57
CA ILE A 126 -12.82 40.54 -43.16
C ILE A 126 -13.20 39.29 -42.38
N VAL A 127 -14.36 38.68 -42.66
CA VAL A 127 -14.80 37.42 -42.05
C VAL A 127 -13.83 36.28 -42.38
N VAL A 128 -13.37 36.16 -43.63
CA VAL A 128 -12.38 35.15 -44.01
C VAL A 128 -11.04 35.38 -43.32
N LYS A 129 -10.57 36.64 -43.23
CA LYS A 129 -9.33 36.96 -42.52
C LYS A 129 -9.43 36.62 -41.03
N THR A 130 -10.52 36.99 -40.36
CA THR A 130 -10.70 36.75 -38.93
C THR A 130 -10.90 35.29 -38.59
N THR A 131 -11.58 34.52 -39.46
CA THR A 131 -11.73 33.06 -39.28
C THR A 131 -10.40 32.34 -39.45
N VAL A 132 -9.59 32.71 -40.44
CA VAL A 132 -8.24 32.14 -40.63
C VAL A 132 -7.32 32.50 -39.46
N THR A 133 -7.31 33.76 -39.01
CA THR A 133 -6.48 34.13 -37.85
C THR A 133 -6.97 33.49 -36.56
N ALA A 134 -8.29 33.29 -36.38
CA ALA A 134 -8.86 32.55 -35.25
C ALA A 134 -8.44 31.08 -35.27
N ALA A 135 -8.47 30.43 -36.43
CA ALA A 135 -8.07 29.03 -36.57
C ALA A 135 -6.57 28.84 -36.25
N VAL A 136 -5.71 29.72 -36.79
CA VAL A 136 -4.26 29.68 -36.49
C VAL A 136 -4.00 29.98 -35.02
N PHE A 137 -4.70 30.97 -34.44
CA PHE A 137 -4.60 31.27 -33.02
C PHE A 137 -4.99 30.06 -32.17
N LEU A 138 -6.15 29.44 -32.44
CA LEU A 138 -6.63 28.27 -31.70
C LEU A 138 -5.65 27.09 -31.82
N PHE A 139 -5.07 26.86 -33.00
CA PHE A 139 -4.07 25.83 -33.18
C PHE A 139 -2.80 26.06 -32.33
N VAL A 140 -2.22 27.27 -32.41
CA VAL A 140 -1.02 27.62 -31.64
C VAL A 140 -1.31 27.66 -30.14
N PHE A 141 -2.50 28.13 -29.76
CA PHE A 141 -3.01 28.13 -28.39
C PHE A 141 -3.13 26.71 -27.83
N CYS A 142 -3.71 25.77 -28.57
CA CYS A 142 -3.80 24.37 -28.14
C CYS A 142 -2.42 23.74 -27.94
N ILE A 143 -1.45 24.05 -28.81
CA ILE A 143 -0.08 23.55 -28.67
C ILE A 143 0.60 24.13 -27.42
N SER A 144 0.49 25.44 -27.20
CA SER A 144 1.02 26.11 -26.02
C SER A 144 0.39 25.58 -24.73
N ALA A 145 -0.93 25.45 -24.70
CA ALA A 145 -1.67 24.94 -23.55
C ALA A 145 -1.32 23.48 -23.26
N PHE A 146 -1.07 22.66 -24.29
CA PHE A 146 -0.62 21.28 -24.13
C PHE A 146 0.76 21.20 -23.47
N PHE A 147 1.73 22.00 -23.92
CA PHE A 147 3.07 22.00 -23.31
C PHE A 147 3.05 22.59 -21.89
N SER A 148 2.28 23.64 -21.64
CA SER A 148 2.08 24.15 -20.28
C SER A 148 1.35 23.12 -19.39
N PHE A 149 0.36 22.39 -19.91
CA PHE A 149 -0.27 21.27 -19.22
C PHE A 149 0.76 20.21 -18.85
N THR A 150 1.64 19.83 -19.78
CA THR A 150 2.67 18.82 -19.51
C THR A 150 3.56 19.24 -18.35
N TYR A 151 3.98 20.52 -18.27
CA TYR A 151 4.74 21.04 -17.13
C TYR A 151 3.97 20.98 -15.80
N TYR A 152 2.72 21.46 -15.77
CA TYR A 152 1.92 21.46 -14.53
C TYR A 152 1.61 20.04 -14.06
N TYR A 153 1.28 19.16 -15.00
CA TYR A 153 1.04 17.77 -14.73
C TYR A 153 2.32 17.07 -14.25
N THR A 154 3.48 17.25 -14.91
CA THR A 154 4.73 16.55 -14.56
C THR A 154 5.46 17.07 -13.33
N ASN A 155 5.36 18.37 -13.00
CA ASN A 155 6.11 18.94 -11.88
C ASN A 155 5.28 19.19 -10.63
N ILE A 156 4.00 19.56 -10.75
CA ILE A 156 3.19 19.91 -9.57
C ILE A 156 2.32 18.73 -9.16
N PHE A 157 1.53 18.20 -10.10
CA PHE A 157 0.58 17.12 -9.79
C PHE A 157 1.20 15.72 -9.84
N ASN A 158 2.25 15.50 -10.61
CA ASN A 158 3.00 14.24 -10.61
C ASN A 158 3.70 14.00 -9.28
N LEU A 159 4.22 15.04 -8.61
CA LEU A 159 4.83 14.84 -7.28
C LEU A 159 3.78 14.42 -6.25
N SER A 160 2.58 14.99 -6.33
CA SER A 160 1.43 14.60 -5.49
C SER A 160 0.98 13.17 -5.78
N SER A 161 0.72 12.85 -7.06
CA SER A 161 0.29 11.51 -7.48
C SER A 161 1.36 10.44 -7.30
N LYS A 162 2.65 10.76 -7.48
CA LYS A 162 3.77 9.88 -7.14
C LYS A 162 3.86 9.59 -5.66
N LYS A 163 3.54 10.57 -4.80
CA LYS A 163 3.50 10.38 -3.35
C LYS A 163 2.31 9.49 -2.96
N LEU A 164 1.15 9.67 -3.61
CA LEU A 164 -0.04 8.84 -3.41
C LEU A 164 0.16 7.41 -3.94
N ALA A 165 0.77 7.27 -5.11
CA ALA A 165 1.14 5.98 -5.71
C ALA A 165 2.19 5.28 -4.87
N ALA A 166 3.21 5.99 -4.38
CA ALA A 166 4.20 5.46 -3.43
C ALA A 166 3.58 4.91 -2.15
N GLU A 167 2.47 5.48 -1.70
CA GLU A 167 1.75 5.05 -0.50
C GLU A 167 0.87 3.84 -0.74
N THR A 168 0.28 3.71 -1.94
CA THR A 168 -0.75 2.70 -2.24
C THR A 168 -0.22 1.50 -3.02
N GLN A 169 0.76 1.68 -3.89
CA GLN A 169 1.25 0.63 -4.79
C GLN A 169 1.82 -0.61 -4.07
N PRO A 170 2.54 -0.54 -2.94
CA PRO A 170 2.99 -1.75 -2.24
C PRO A 170 1.81 -2.61 -1.74
N MET A 171 0.72 -1.96 -1.30
CA MET A 171 -0.52 -2.64 -0.92
C MET A 171 -1.28 -3.19 -2.13
N GLU A 172 -1.32 -2.44 -3.24
CA GLU A 172 -1.93 -2.91 -4.49
C GLU A 172 -1.21 -4.14 -5.05
N LEU A 173 0.13 -4.16 -5.03
CA LEU A 173 0.93 -5.31 -5.44
C LEU A 173 0.59 -6.54 -4.60
N ALA A 174 0.57 -6.37 -3.27
CA ALA A 174 0.21 -7.45 -2.36
C ALA A 174 -1.22 -7.94 -2.61
N ALA A 175 -2.19 -7.04 -2.80
CA ALA A 175 -3.56 -7.42 -3.09
C ALA A 175 -3.72 -8.15 -4.43
N GLU A 176 -3.04 -7.68 -5.47
CA GLU A 176 -3.14 -8.28 -6.81
C GLU A 176 -2.45 -9.65 -6.90
N VAL A 177 -1.42 -9.90 -6.10
CA VAL A 177 -0.65 -11.16 -6.13
C VAL A 177 -1.10 -12.12 -5.03
N LEU A 178 -1.19 -11.67 -3.77
CA LEU A 178 -1.43 -12.56 -2.62
C LEU A 178 -2.88 -13.01 -2.48
N LEU A 179 -3.87 -12.23 -2.93
CA LEU A 179 -5.28 -12.69 -2.93
C LEU A 179 -5.50 -13.86 -3.91
N PRO A 180 -5.01 -13.80 -5.16
CA PRO A 180 -5.04 -14.98 -6.03
C PRO A 180 -4.25 -16.18 -5.47
N VAL A 181 -3.10 -15.94 -4.83
CA VAL A 181 -2.30 -17.01 -4.21
C VAL A 181 -3.06 -17.69 -3.08
N SER A 182 -3.66 -16.93 -2.15
CA SER A 182 -4.44 -17.52 -1.05
C SER A 182 -5.64 -18.31 -1.56
N LYS A 183 -6.29 -17.83 -2.62
CA LYS A 183 -7.36 -18.55 -3.30
C LYS A 183 -6.88 -19.84 -3.97
N ALA A 184 -5.69 -19.82 -4.59
CA ALA A 184 -5.10 -21.00 -5.22
C ALA A 184 -4.66 -22.04 -4.18
N ILE A 185 -4.09 -21.61 -3.05
CA ILE A 185 -3.79 -22.49 -1.90
C ILE A 185 -5.05 -23.19 -1.41
N ALA A 186 -6.16 -22.44 -1.22
CA ALA A 186 -7.43 -23.03 -0.80
C ALA A 186 -7.96 -24.04 -1.83
N GLY A 187 -7.88 -23.72 -3.12
CA GLY A 187 -8.28 -24.63 -4.19
C GLY A 187 -7.47 -25.92 -4.25
N GLU A 188 -6.14 -25.85 -4.09
CA GLU A 188 -5.29 -27.05 -4.07
C GLU A 188 -5.48 -27.85 -2.77
N TYR A 189 -5.74 -27.20 -1.64
CA TYR A 189 -6.13 -27.87 -0.39
C TYR A 189 -7.40 -28.71 -0.57
N ASP A 190 -8.43 -28.14 -1.19
CA ASP A 190 -9.68 -28.84 -1.49
C ASP A 190 -9.45 -29.98 -2.49
N ALA A 191 -8.63 -29.76 -3.52
CA ALA A 191 -8.27 -30.79 -4.50
C ALA A 191 -7.49 -31.96 -3.86
N GLN A 192 -6.55 -31.68 -2.95
CA GLN A 192 -5.84 -32.71 -2.20
C GLN A 192 -6.79 -33.48 -1.27
N THR A 193 -7.74 -32.79 -0.64
CA THR A 193 -8.79 -33.43 0.18
C THR A 193 -9.56 -34.46 -0.64
N ALA A 194 -10.04 -34.06 -1.82
CA ALA A 194 -10.77 -34.96 -2.72
C ALA A 194 -9.91 -36.15 -3.21
N ARG A 195 -8.61 -35.94 -3.47
CA ARG A 195 -7.67 -37.03 -3.83
C ARG A 195 -7.49 -38.03 -2.68
N MET A 196 -7.42 -37.55 -1.44
CA MET A 196 -7.29 -38.39 -0.26
C MET A 196 -8.56 -39.18 0.01
N GLU A 197 -9.73 -38.55 -0.11
CA GLU A 197 -11.02 -39.25 -0.03
C GLU A 197 -11.13 -40.37 -1.07
N ALA A 198 -10.63 -40.17 -2.29
CA ALA A 198 -10.61 -41.19 -3.33
C ALA A 198 -9.59 -42.33 -3.11
N THR A 199 -8.75 -42.26 -2.07
CA THR A 199 -7.74 -43.28 -1.79
C THR A 199 -8.41 -44.52 -1.19
N PRO A 200 -8.21 -45.72 -1.77
CA PRO A 200 -8.94 -46.93 -1.36
C PRO A 200 -8.68 -47.33 0.10
N ASP A 201 -7.45 -47.16 0.58
CA ASP A 201 -7.06 -47.50 1.96
C ASP A 201 -7.79 -46.63 3.00
N LEU A 202 -7.91 -45.32 2.76
CA LEU A 202 -8.66 -44.41 3.63
C LEU A 202 -10.16 -44.72 3.59
N HIS A 203 -10.69 -45.05 2.41
CA HIS A 203 -12.08 -45.47 2.25
C HIS A 203 -12.38 -46.76 3.03
N ALA A 204 -11.51 -47.77 2.92
CA ALA A 204 -11.64 -49.02 3.66
C ALA A 204 -11.58 -48.81 5.17
N TYR A 205 -10.70 -47.94 5.65
CA TYR A 205 -10.64 -47.54 7.06
C TYR A 205 -11.94 -46.88 7.54
N LEU A 206 -12.48 -45.92 6.77
CA LEU A 206 -13.72 -45.23 7.12
C LEU A 206 -14.94 -46.16 7.11
N ASP A 207 -14.98 -47.14 6.20
CA ASP A 207 -16.03 -48.16 6.13
C ASP A 207 -15.93 -49.15 7.29
N ALA A 208 -14.71 -49.49 7.73
CA ALA A 208 -14.48 -50.28 8.93
C ALA A 208 -14.94 -49.53 10.19
N LEU A 209 -14.67 -48.21 10.30
CA LEU A 209 -15.21 -47.38 11.39
C LEU A 209 -16.74 -47.32 11.37
N ASP A 210 -17.37 -47.19 10.19
CA ASP A 210 -18.83 -47.21 10.07
C ASP A 210 -19.42 -48.57 10.49
N THR A 211 -18.78 -49.67 10.09
CA THR A 211 -19.17 -51.03 10.50
C THR A 211 -19.05 -51.22 12.01
N LEU A 212 -17.96 -50.70 12.62
CA LEU A 212 -17.74 -50.72 14.06
C LEU A 212 -18.83 -49.95 14.81
N VAL A 213 -19.12 -48.72 14.38
CA VAL A 213 -20.17 -47.87 14.98
C VAL A 213 -21.55 -48.54 14.86
N LYS A 214 -21.90 -49.05 13.68
CA LYS A 214 -23.16 -49.76 13.45
C LYS A 214 -23.27 -50.98 14.36
N THR A 215 -22.24 -51.81 14.42
CA THR A 215 -22.25 -53.01 15.27
C THR A 215 -22.35 -52.65 16.75
N ALA A 216 -21.59 -51.66 17.22
CA ALA A 216 -21.66 -51.20 18.61
C ALA A 216 -23.06 -50.67 18.97
N SER A 217 -23.73 -49.97 18.04
CA SER A 217 -25.08 -49.45 18.26
C SER A 217 -26.15 -50.56 18.28
N VAL A 218 -26.10 -51.51 17.34
CA VAL A 218 -27.07 -52.61 17.19
C VAL A 218 -26.87 -53.67 18.27
N ALA A 219 -25.62 -53.98 18.60
CA ALA A 219 -25.27 -54.98 19.61
C ALA A 219 -25.19 -54.40 21.03
N SER A 220 -25.57 -53.13 21.25
CA SER A 220 -25.47 -52.44 22.55
C SER A 220 -25.99 -53.29 23.73
N ALA A 221 -27.20 -53.86 23.62
CA ALA A 221 -27.75 -54.72 24.67
C ALA A 221 -26.95 -56.02 24.91
N ARG A 222 -26.42 -56.63 23.84
CA ARG A 222 -25.56 -57.84 23.94
C ARG A 222 -24.17 -57.50 24.47
N LEU A 223 -23.65 -56.32 24.13
CA LEU A 223 -22.39 -55.78 24.64
C LEU A 223 -22.49 -55.51 26.13
N ASP A 224 -23.57 -54.88 26.58
CA ASP A 224 -23.81 -54.62 28.00
C ASP A 224 -23.92 -55.92 28.79
N GLU A 225 -24.66 -56.91 28.29
CA GLU A 225 -24.76 -58.24 28.90
C GLU A 225 -23.41 -58.98 28.94
N GLY A 226 -22.66 -58.95 27.84
CA GLY A 226 -21.34 -59.58 27.73
C GLY A 226 -20.30 -58.92 28.64
N LEU A 227 -20.28 -57.59 28.70
CA LEU A 227 -19.44 -56.82 29.61
C LEU A 227 -19.82 -57.08 31.07
N GLN A 228 -21.11 -57.17 31.38
CA GLN A 228 -21.58 -57.51 32.72
C GLN A 228 -21.12 -58.92 33.12
N LYS A 229 -21.29 -59.92 32.25
CA LYS A 229 -20.79 -61.30 32.47
C LYS A 229 -19.27 -61.34 32.64
N SER A 230 -18.53 -60.61 31.83
CA SER A 230 -17.06 -60.51 31.92
C SER A 230 -16.63 -59.86 33.25
N ARG A 231 -17.28 -58.76 33.65
CA ARG A 231 -17.05 -58.09 34.94
C ARG A 231 -17.39 -59.00 36.11
N GLU A 232 -18.50 -59.73 36.05
CA GLU A 232 -18.88 -60.70 37.08
C GLU A 232 -17.87 -61.85 37.17
N GLY A 233 -17.40 -62.38 36.04
CA GLY A 233 -16.33 -63.38 35.97
C GLY A 233 -15.02 -62.89 36.60
N ARG A 234 -14.55 -61.69 36.21
CA ARG A 234 -13.35 -61.08 36.82
C ARG A 234 -13.53 -60.81 38.30
N ARG A 235 -14.70 -60.32 38.74
CA ARG A 235 -15.01 -60.13 40.16
C ARG A 235 -14.99 -61.44 40.94
N ARG A 236 -15.44 -62.55 40.35
CA ARG A 236 -15.34 -63.88 40.99
C ARG A 236 -13.87 -64.30 41.14
N VAL A 237 -13.09 -64.21 40.07
CA VAL A 237 -11.65 -64.54 40.11
C VAL A 237 -10.90 -63.64 41.11
N ALA A 238 -11.16 -62.33 41.10
CA ALA A 238 -10.57 -61.39 42.04
C ALA A 238 -10.97 -61.68 43.49
N ARG A 239 -12.24 -62.06 43.75
CA ARG A 239 -12.68 -62.48 45.09
C ARG A 239 -12.00 -63.78 45.54
N GLU A 240 -11.81 -64.75 44.65
CA GLU A 240 -11.12 -65.99 44.95
C GLU A 240 -9.62 -65.74 45.23
N ALA A 241 -8.97 -64.90 44.42
CA ALA A 241 -7.60 -64.47 44.63
C ALA A 241 -7.45 -63.70 45.96
N ALA A 242 -8.36 -62.77 46.25
CA ALA A 242 -8.38 -62.03 47.52
C ALA A 242 -8.58 -62.95 48.73
N ARG A 243 -9.44 -63.98 48.62
CA ARG A 243 -9.62 -64.99 49.69
C ARG A 243 -8.36 -65.82 49.92
N ARG A 244 -7.69 -66.28 48.85
CA ARG A 244 -6.43 -67.03 48.95
C ARG A 244 -5.34 -66.16 49.60
N LYS A 245 -5.25 -64.89 49.21
CA LYS A 245 -4.30 -63.94 49.79
C LYS A 245 -4.58 -63.59 51.24
N ALA A 246 -5.85 -63.46 51.64
CA ALA A 246 -6.20 -63.26 53.04
C ALA A 246 -5.72 -64.43 53.92
N ALA A 247 -5.89 -65.67 53.44
CA ALA A 247 -5.37 -66.86 54.14
C ALA A 247 -3.83 -66.88 54.20
N GLU A 248 -3.15 -66.53 53.10
CA GLU A 248 -1.68 -66.43 53.07
C GLU A 248 -1.13 -65.35 54.04
N LEU A 249 -1.83 -64.23 54.18
CA LEU A 249 -1.48 -63.17 55.14
C LEU A 249 -1.69 -63.61 56.59
N GLU A 250 -2.77 -64.35 56.89
CA GLU A 250 -3.00 -64.92 58.21
C GLU A 250 -1.88 -65.92 58.59
N ASP A 251 -1.49 -66.78 57.64
CA ASP A 251 -0.37 -67.72 57.81
C ASP A 251 0.97 -67.00 58.00
N ALA A 252 1.21 -65.91 57.27
CA ALA A 252 2.42 -65.09 57.40
C ALA A 252 2.45 -64.35 58.76
N GLN A 253 1.32 -63.84 59.24
CA GLN A 253 1.21 -63.23 60.57
C GLN A 253 1.45 -64.26 61.68
N ALA A 254 0.93 -65.48 61.53
CA ALA A 254 1.20 -66.58 62.45
C ALA A 254 2.69 -66.98 62.46
N ALA A 255 3.34 -67.02 61.30
CA ALA A 255 4.78 -67.25 61.19
C ALA A 255 5.60 -66.13 61.85
N ALA A 256 5.20 -64.86 61.70
CA ALA A 256 5.85 -63.71 62.34
C ALA A 256 5.81 -63.79 63.87
N ARG A 257 4.67 -64.18 64.45
CA ARG A 257 4.56 -64.41 65.90
C ARG A 257 5.51 -65.52 66.37
N ARG A 258 5.58 -66.64 65.64
CA ARG A 258 6.51 -67.73 65.95
C ARG A 258 7.98 -67.32 65.86
N MET A 259 8.34 -66.44 64.92
CA MET A 259 9.71 -65.91 64.82
C MET A 259 10.09 -65.07 66.05
N GLN A 260 9.16 -64.29 66.60
CA GLN A 260 9.40 -63.52 67.83
C GLN A 260 9.62 -64.46 69.03
N ASP A 261 8.80 -65.51 69.17
CA ASP A 261 8.94 -66.50 70.24
C ASP A 261 10.27 -67.26 70.15
N ILE A 262 10.68 -67.68 68.94
CA ILE A 262 11.96 -68.34 68.71
C ILE A 262 13.13 -67.40 69.00
N GLY A 263 13.04 -66.13 68.56
CA GLY A 263 14.05 -65.12 68.86
C GLY A 263 14.27 -64.91 70.35
N ALA A 264 13.18 -64.82 71.13
CA ALA A 264 13.25 -64.72 72.59
C ALA A 264 13.92 -65.94 73.24
N ARG A 265 13.61 -67.16 72.75
CA ARG A 265 14.25 -68.40 73.23
C ARG A 265 15.74 -68.46 72.88
N MET A 266 16.12 -68.05 71.68
CA MET A 266 17.53 -67.98 71.27
C MET A 266 18.32 -66.97 72.11
N ALA A 267 17.73 -65.82 72.43
CA ALA A 267 18.35 -64.83 73.31
C ALA A 267 18.58 -65.39 74.73
N ALA A 268 17.60 -66.10 75.29
CA ALA A 268 17.74 -66.77 76.59
C ALA A 268 18.86 -67.84 76.56
N LEU A 269 18.91 -68.69 75.53
CA LEU A 269 19.99 -69.68 75.35
C LEU A 269 21.35 -69.00 75.17
N GLY A 270 21.42 -67.90 74.42
CA GLY A 270 22.64 -67.11 74.27
C GLY A 270 23.15 -66.56 75.60
N GLN A 271 22.25 -66.11 76.47
CA GLN A 271 22.59 -65.65 77.82
C GLN A 271 23.11 -66.81 78.69
N THR A 272 22.48 -68.00 78.63
CA THR A 272 23.01 -69.16 79.36
C THR A 272 24.43 -69.56 78.93
N VAL A 273 24.75 -69.45 77.64
CA VAL A 273 26.11 -69.69 77.13
C VAL A 273 27.08 -68.61 77.64
N ALA A 274 26.67 -67.34 77.61
CA ALA A 274 27.48 -66.23 78.09
C ALA A 274 27.79 -66.31 79.60
N ASP A 275 26.83 -66.79 80.40
CA ASP A 275 27.00 -66.95 81.85
C ASP A 275 27.92 -68.14 82.21
N LEU A 276 27.87 -69.22 81.43
CA LEU A 276 28.70 -70.42 81.64
C LEU A 276 30.15 -70.24 81.16
N GLU A 277 30.40 -69.41 80.14
CA GLU A 277 31.73 -69.16 79.58
C GLU A 277 32.78 -68.70 80.62
N PRO A 278 32.55 -67.65 81.43
CA PRO A 278 33.54 -67.20 82.41
C PRO A 278 33.78 -68.25 83.51
N ILE A 279 32.77 -69.03 83.88
CA ILE A 279 32.88 -70.10 84.89
C ILE A 279 33.77 -71.23 84.35
N ILE A 280 33.55 -71.66 83.11
CA ILE A 280 34.36 -72.68 82.45
C ILE A 280 35.80 -72.19 82.32
N LYS A 281 35.98 -70.98 81.78
CA LYS A 281 37.31 -70.39 81.57
C LYS A 281 38.09 -70.22 82.87
N ALA A 282 37.46 -69.71 83.94
CA ALA A 282 38.12 -69.56 85.24
C ALA A 282 38.63 -70.90 85.79
N LYS A 283 37.87 -71.98 85.63
CA LYS A 283 38.28 -73.32 86.06
C LYS A 283 39.32 -73.95 85.14
N GLU A 284 39.26 -73.70 83.83
CA GLU A 284 40.29 -74.10 82.88
C GLU A 284 41.63 -73.40 83.17
N ASP A 285 41.60 -72.09 83.44
CA ASP A 285 42.75 -71.31 83.86
C ASP A 285 43.33 -71.83 85.20
N GLU A 286 42.47 -72.19 86.17
CA GLU A 286 42.90 -72.83 87.43
C GLU A 286 43.56 -74.20 87.18
N ILE A 287 43.01 -75.01 86.27
CA ILE A 287 43.62 -76.29 85.87
C ILE A 287 44.99 -76.05 85.23
N VAL A 288 45.13 -75.07 84.33
CA VAL A 288 46.40 -74.73 83.67
C VAL A 288 47.42 -74.29 84.71
N ALA A 289 47.03 -73.40 85.63
CA ALA A 289 47.88 -72.96 86.74
C ALA A 289 48.33 -74.14 87.61
N LEU A 290 47.39 -74.96 88.10
CA LEU A 290 47.71 -76.14 88.91
C LEU A 290 48.55 -77.18 88.15
N THR A 291 48.37 -77.32 86.83
CA THR A 291 49.19 -78.21 86.00
C THR A 291 50.63 -77.73 85.93
N SER A 292 50.83 -76.41 85.81
CA SER A 292 52.16 -75.80 85.86
C SER A 292 52.82 -76.01 87.24
N THR A 293 52.07 -75.79 88.33
CA THR A 293 52.54 -76.03 89.69
C THR A 293 52.89 -77.50 89.93
N ALA A 294 52.04 -78.43 89.49
CA ALA A 294 52.29 -79.86 89.63
C ALA A 294 53.59 -80.27 88.91
N ARG A 295 53.82 -79.78 87.69
CA ARG A 295 55.06 -80.05 86.93
C ARG A 295 56.29 -79.43 87.60
N GLN A 296 56.19 -78.20 88.08
CA GLN A 296 57.29 -77.52 88.75
C GLN A 296 57.68 -78.23 90.05
N GLU A 297 56.71 -78.57 90.90
CA GLU A 297 56.93 -79.29 92.14
C GLU A 297 57.47 -80.71 91.89
N GLU A 298 57.03 -81.39 90.83
CA GLU A 298 57.55 -82.69 90.43
C GLU A 298 58.99 -82.61 89.94
N GLN A 299 59.35 -81.57 89.18
CA GLN A 299 60.75 -81.30 88.79
C GLN A 299 61.63 -81.02 90.01
N LEU A 300 61.19 -80.15 90.93
CA LEU A 300 61.91 -79.87 92.17
C LEU A 300 62.09 -81.13 93.03
N ALA A 301 61.09 -82.02 93.07
CA ALA A 301 61.22 -83.31 93.75
C ALA A 301 62.28 -84.21 93.08
N VAL A 302 62.34 -84.23 91.75
CA VAL A 302 63.35 -84.99 91.00
C VAL A 302 64.76 -84.42 91.27
N ASP A 303 64.90 -83.10 91.27
CA ASP A 303 66.18 -82.43 91.52
C ASP A 303 66.67 -82.65 92.97
N ALA A 304 65.77 -82.54 93.95
CA ALA A 304 66.06 -82.88 95.35
C ALA A 304 66.46 -84.36 95.52
N SER A 305 65.81 -85.29 94.80
CA SER A 305 66.17 -86.72 94.86
C SER A 305 67.57 -87.02 94.33
N LYS A 306 68.12 -86.14 93.47
CA LYS A 306 69.48 -86.22 92.94
C LYS A 306 70.51 -85.47 93.80
N GLY A 307 70.09 -84.82 94.89
CA GLY A 307 70.94 -84.06 95.81
C GLY A 307 71.35 -82.67 95.31
N LEU A 308 70.67 -82.13 94.29
CA LEU A 308 70.93 -80.80 93.74
C LEU A 308 70.39 -79.66 94.62
N ASP A 309 69.74 -80.00 95.74
CA ASP A 309 69.25 -79.10 96.79
C ASP A 309 70.28 -78.85 97.91
N GLY A 310 71.48 -79.42 97.78
CA GLY A 310 72.59 -79.25 98.73
C GLY A 310 72.50 -80.12 99.99
N LEU A 311 71.55 -81.05 100.07
CA LEU A 311 71.31 -81.92 101.24
C LEU A 311 71.76 -83.38 101.05
N GLY A 312 72.36 -83.72 99.90
CA GLY A 312 72.91 -85.05 99.60
C GLY A 312 72.00 -85.93 98.74
N ALA A 313 72.57 -86.93 98.06
CA ALA A 313 71.90 -87.70 97.00
C ALA A 313 70.94 -88.81 97.52
N ALA A 314 69.91 -88.42 98.27
CA ALA A 314 68.81 -89.30 98.69
C ALA A 314 67.49 -88.51 98.86
N CYS A 315 66.35 -89.13 98.58
CA CYS A 315 65.03 -88.48 98.75
C CYS A 315 64.70 -88.33 100.24
N GLY A 316 65.06 -87.18 100.81
CA GLY A 316 64.71 -86.79 102.18
C GLY A 316 63.36 -86.08 102.29
N ALA A 317 63.07 -85.50 103.46
CA ALA A 317 61.77 -84.87 103.77
C ALA A 317 61.33 -83.77 102.77
N ASN A 318 62.27 -83.04 102.16
CA ASN A 318 61.97 -82.03 101.14
C ASN A 318 61.42 -82.66 99.83
N CYS A 319 62.04 -83.75 99.37
CA CYS A 319 61.61 -84.49 98.17
C CYS A 319 60.18 -85.04 98.36
N ASP A 320 59.87 -85.60 99.53
CA ASP A 320 58.51 -86.09 99.84
C ASP A 320 57.48 -84.96 99.96
N SER A 321 57.87 -83.81 100.50
CA SER A 321 57.02 -82.61 100.57
C SER A 321 56.65 -82.11 99.16
N HIS A 322 57.62 -82.00 98.25
CA HIS A 322 57.38 -81.61 96.85
C HIS A 322 56.51 -82.64 96.11
N ARG A 323 56.75 -83.95 96.31
CA ARG A 323 55.88 -85.01 95.75
C ARG A 323 54.45 -84.95 96.30
N ALA A 324 54.28 -84.66 97.60
CA ALA A 324 52.97 -84.52 98.21
C ALA A 324 52.20 -83.32 97.63
N LYS A 325 52.87 -82.18 97.43
CA LYS A 325 52.30 -80.99 96.77
C LYS A 325 51.90 -81.27 95.32
N ALA A 326 52.75 -81.95 94.54
CA ALA A 326 52.42 -82.33 93.17
C ALA A 326 51.20 -83.27 93.10
N LYS A 327 51.12 -84.29 93.98
CA LYS A 327 49.96 -85.18 94.08
C LYS A 327 48.69 -84.44 94.53
N ALA A 328 48.81 -83.49 95.47
CA ALA A 328 47.68 -82.67 95.90
C ALA A 328 47.14 -81.79 94.76
N ALA A 329 48.03 -81.16 93.98
CA ALA A 329 47.66 -80.40 92.79
C ALA A 329 46.98 -81.30 91.73
N GLN A 330 47.50 -82.51 91.48
CA GLN A 330 46.88 -83.48 90.56
C GLN A 330 45.48 -83.92 91.02
N ARG A 331 45.27 -84.16 92.32
CA ARG A 331 43.93 -84.48 92.87
C ARG A 331 42.96 -83.32 92.68
N ARG A 332 43.43 -82.08 92.89
CA ARG A 332 42.61 -80.88 92.68
C ARG A 332 42.26 -80.65 91.21
N ILE A 333 43.18 -80.93 90.29
CA ILE A 333 42.90 -80.95 88.84
C ILE A 333 41.81 -81.98 88.51
N GLY A 334 41.89 -83.19 89.09
CA GLY A 334 40.86 -84.23 88.92
C GLY A 334 39.47 -83.75 89.35
N ALA A 335 39.37 -83.17 90.55
CA ALA A 335 38.11 -82.61 91.06
C ALA A 335 37.59 -81.44 90.20
N LEU A 336 38.47 -80.55 89.73
CA LEU A 336 38.06 -79.46 88.83
C LEU A 336 37.53 -79.99 87.50
N ARG A 337 38.14 -81.03 86.92
CA ARG A 337 37.66 -81.68 85.69
C ARG A 337 36.28 -82.32 85.87
N GLU A 338 36.05 -83.01 86.99
CA GLU A 338 34.73 -83.57 87.31
C GLU A 338 33.66 -82.48 87.44
N THR A 339 33.99 -81.37 88.11
CA THR A 339 33.06 -80.22 88.24
C THR A 339 32.91 -79.37 86.98
N LEU A 340 33.77 -79.57 85.97
CA LEU A 340 33.67 -78.92 84.66
C LEU A 340 32.79 -79.69 83.67
N ALA A 341 32.67 -81.01 83.83
CA ALA A 341 31.89 -81.84 82.90
C ALA A 341 30.43 -81.37 82.76
N ALA A 342 29.78 -81.00 83.87
CA ALA A 342 28.40 -80.51 83.88
C ALA A 342 28.21 -79.15 83.16
N PRO A 343 28.93 -78.06 83.51
CA PRO A 343 28.78 -76.79 82.81
C PRO A 343 29.21 -76.85 81.33
N THR A 344 30.23 -77.65 80.99
CA THR A 344 30.62 -77.84 79.58
C THR A 344 29.54 -78.58 78.78
N ALA A 345 28.91 -79.61 79.36
CA ALA A 345 27.79 -80.30 78.73
C ALA A 345 26.59 -79.35 78.53
N GLN A 346 26.20 -78.60 79.58
CA GLN A 346 25.11 -77.63 79.52
C GLN A 346 25.35 -76.54 78.45
N LYS A 347 26.57 -76.02 78.36
CA LYS A 347 26.95 -75.08 77.30
C LYS A 347 26.80 -75.70 75.91
N SER A 348 27.25 -76.94 75.71
CA SER A 348 27.16 -77.62 74.42
C SER A 348 25.71 -77.91 74.00
N ASP A 349 24.83 -78.26 74.95
CA ASP A 349 23.41 -78.49 74.69
C ASP A 349 22.68 -77.19 74.38
N ALA A 350 22.99 -76.10 75.10
CA ALA A 350 22.43 -74.77 74.81
C ALA A 350 22.82 -74.27 73.40
N ILE A 351 24.06 -74.50 72.97
CA ILE A 351 24.52 -74.18 71.61
C ILE A 351 23.75 -75.02 70.57
N ARG A 352 23.62 -76.34 70.78
CA ARG A 352 22.86 -77.22 69.87
C ARG A 352 21.40 -76.80 69.72
N GLN A 353 20.74 -76.47 70.83
CA GLN A 353 19.35 -76.00 70.80
C GLN A 353 19.22 -74.65 70.10
N ARG A 354 20.14 -73.73 70.35
CA ARG A 354 20.17 -72.42 69.67
C ARG A 354 20.35 -72.57 68.16
N ASP A 355 21.26 -73.45 67.72
CA ASP A 355 21.54 -73.64 66.30
C ASP A 355 20.38 -74.36 65.58
N ALA A 356 19.68 -75.29 66.26
CA ALA A 356 18.44 -75.89 65.75
C ALA A 356 17.32 -74.85 65.56
N LEU A 357 17.13 -73.97 66.54
CA LEU A 357 16.17 -72.87 66.47
C LEU A 357 16.54 -71.83 65.40
N ALA A 358 17.83 -71.59 65.17
CA ALA A 358 18.31 -70.71 64.09
C ALA A 358 17.93 -71.24 62.71
N ALA A 359 18.02 -72.57 62.49
CA ALA A 359 17.62 -73.20 61.24
C ALA A 359 16.10 -73.08 61.00
N GLU A 360 15.27 -73.27 62.04
CA GLU A 360 13.82 -73.07 61.95
C GLU A 360 13.46 -71.62 61.59
N LEU A 361 14.17 -70.64 62.18
CA LEU A 361 13.93 -69.22 61.93
C LEU A 361 14.16 -68.83 60.46
N ILE A 362 15.15 -69.42 59.78
CA ILE A 362 15.39 -69.18 58.35
C ILE A 362 14.18 -69.64 57.52
N THR A 363 13.61 -70.81 57.82
CA THR A 363 12.46 -71.33 57.07
C THR A 363 11.20 -70.50 57.28
N LEU A 364 10.99 -69.98 58.50
CA LEU A 364 9.87 -69.09 58.80
C LEU A 364 10.04 -67.71 58.17
N ARG A 365 11.28 -67.22 58.08
CA ARG A 365 11.61 -65.94 57.44
C ARG A 365 11.35 -65.99 55.94
N GLN A 366 11.77 -67.05 55.26
CA GLN A 366 11.48 -67.25 53.83
C GLN A 366 9.96 -67.28 53.55
N LYS A 367 9.18 -67.93 54.42
CA LYS A 367 7.71 -67.94 54.33
C LYS A 367 7.11 -66.55 54.51
N ALA A 368 7.58 -65.78 55.49
CA ALA A 368 7.09 -64.42 55.75
C ALA A 368 7.47 -63.42 54.64
N GLU A 369 8.68 -63.50 54.10
CA GLU A 369 9.16 -62.63 53.02
C GLU A 369 8.37 -62.88 51.72
N SER A 370 8.12 -64.15 51.35
CA SER A 370 7.34 -64.50 50.16
C SER A 370 5.88 -64.01 50.16
N ALA A 371 5.30 -63.75 51.33
CA ALA A 371 3.94 -63.23 51.47
C ALA A 371 3.85 -61.69 51.40
N SER A 372 4.99 -60.98 51.49
CA SER A 372 5.04 -59.52 51.64
C SER A 372 5.20 -58.72 50.33
N GLU A 373 5.62 -59.37 49.24
CA GLU A 373 5.97 -58.68 47.97
C GLU A 373 4.80 -58.49 46.97
N GLU A 374 3.65 -59.17 47.14
CA GLU A 374 2.53 -59.15 46.17
C GLU A 374 1.26 -58.31 46.48
N PRO A 375 1.13 -57.50 47.56
CA PRO A 375 -0.15 -56.88 47.91
C PRO A 375 -0.64 -55.78 46.94
N ALA A 376 0.22 -55.26 46.04
CA ALA A 376 -0.14 -54.16 45.13
C ALA A 376 -0.99 -54.59 43.92
N LEU A 377 -0.93 -55.86 43.50
CA LEU A 377 -1.58 -56.33 42.26
C LEU A 377 -3.08 -56.63 42.43
N VAL A 378 -3.53 -56.99 43.63
CA VAL A 378 -4.93 -57.40 43.87
C VAL A 378 -5.86 -56.20 44.11
N ALA A 379 -5.36 -55.13 44.73
CA ALA A 379 -6.13 -53.89 44.96
C ALA A 379 -6.40 -53.10 43.67
N ALA A 380 -5.52 -53.21 42.67
CA ALA A 380 -5.67 -52.53 41.39
C ALA A 380 -6.76 -53.14 40.49
N ALA A 381 -7.18 -54.39 40.73
CA ALA A 381 -8.17 -55.09 39.90
C ALA A 381 -9.63 -54.70 40.21
N THR A 382 -9.88 -53.89 41.24
CA THR A 382 -11.24 -53.60 41.75
C THR A 382 -11.89 -52.31 41.21
N GLU A 383 -11.13 -51.40 40.60
CA GLU A 383 -11.65 -50.11 40.10
C GLU A 383 -11.49 -49.95 38.58
N GLU A 384 -12.13 -50.80 37.76
CA GLU A 384 -12.36 -50.43 36.35
C GLU A 384 -13.69 -49.67 36.24
N ALA A 385 -13.60 -48.39 35.87
CA ALA A 385 -14.75 -47.53 35.59
C ALA A 385 -15.65 -48.13 34.49
N PRO A 386 -16.97 -47.91 34.54
CA PRO A 386 -17.87 -48.38 33.49
C PRO A 386 -17.54 -47.69 32.16
N ARG A 387 -17.06 -48.47 31.19
CA ARG A 387 -16.92 -48.03 29.79
C ARG A 387 -18.30 -47.70 29.20
N GLU A 388 -18.46 -46.51 28.62
CA GLU A 388 -19.71 -46.03 28.05
C GLU A 388 -19.68 -46.20 26.53
N VAL A 389 -19.90 -47.44 26.08
CA VAL A 389 -19.72 -47.86 24.68
C VAL A 389 -20.64 -47.10 23.71
N VAL A 390 -21.87 -46.78 24.13
CA VAL A 390 -22.84 -46.01 23.31
C VAL A 390 -22.40 -44.56 23.13
N GLY A 391 -21.88 -43.93 24.19
CA GLY A 391 -21.30 -42.59 24.13
C GLY A 391 -20.06 -42.55 23.23
N ALA A 392 -19.18 -43.55 23.36
CA ALA A 392 -18.01 -43.71 22.50
C ALA A 392 -18.39 -43.89 21.02
N ALA A 393 -19.41 -44.71 20.72
CA ALA A 393 -19.88 -44.93 19.35
C ALA A 393 -20.44 -43.65 18.70
N ARG A 394 -21.18 -42.82 19.44
CA ARG A 394 -21.65 -41.51 18.94
C ARG A 394 -20.50 -40.55 18.68
N ARG A 395 -19.51 -40.49 19.59
CA ARG A 395 -18.30 -39.67 19.41
C ARG A 395 -17.51 -40.13 18.19
N LEU A 396 -17.32 -41.44 18.02
CA LEU A 396 -16.63 -42.01 16.87
C LEU A 396 -17.37 -41.73 15.55
N ALA A 397 -18.70 -41.81 15.53
CA ALA A 397 -19.48 -41.46 14.35
C ALA A 397 -19.26 -40.00 13.91
N MET A 398 -19.29 -39.07 14.88
CA MET A 398 -19.02 -37.65 14.63
C MET A 398 -17.59 -37.43 14.12
N LEU A 399 -16.60 -38.06 14.76
CA LEU A 399 -15.19 -37.95 14.35
C LEU A 399 -14.94 -38.56 12.97
N ARG A 400 -15.58 -39.68 12.64
CA ARG A 400 -15.54 -40.27 11.30
C ARG A 400 -16.07 -39.31 10.25
N ASP A 401 -17.19 -38.64 10.50
CA ASP A 401 -17.74 -37.66 9.55
C ASP A 401 -16.85 -36.43 9.42
N GLN A 402 -16.14 -36.05 10.49
CA GLN A 402 -15.09 -35.02 10.44
C GLN A 402 -13.85 -35.47 9.66
N ILE A 403 -13.39 -36.72 9.83
CA ILE A 403 -12.29 -37.29 9.05
C ILE A 403 -12.65 -37.35 7.56
N ARG A 404 -13.92 -37.65 7.23
CA ARG A 404 -14.43 -37.59 5.85
C ARG A 404 -14.35 -36.19 5.27
N ALA A 405 -14.74 -35.17 6.03
CA ALA A 405 -14.71 -33.79 5.55
C ALA A 405 -13.30 -33.18 5.51
N ASP A 406 -12.42 -33.58 6.44
CA ASP A 406 -11.06 -33.05 6.57
C ASP A 406 -10.11 -34.14 7.12
N PRO A 407 -9.56 -35.01 6.24
CA PRO A 407 -8.70 -36.10 6.65
C PRO A 407 -7.36 -35.55 7.16
N SER A 408 -7.00 -35.85 8.41
CA SER A 408 -5.72 -35.44 9.02
C SER A 408 -5.34 -36.38 10.17
N TRP A 409 -4.05 -36.41 10.52
CA TRP A 409 -3.59 -37.23 11.66
C TRP A 409 -4.14 -36.73 12.99
N ALA A 410 -4.41 -35.44 13.13
CA ALA A 410 -5.05 -34.89 14.32
C ALA A 410 -6.42 -35.56 14.54
N ARG A 411 -7.26 -35.63 13.50
CA ARG A 411 -8.60 -36.24 13.56
C ARG A 411 -8.55 -37.76 13.75
N ILE A 412 -7.61 -38.44 13.10
CA ILE A 412 -7.44 -39.89 13.27
C ILE A 412 -7.01 -40.21 14.71
N ARG A 413 -6.08 -39.44 15.29
CA ARG A 413 -5.66 -39.62 16.69
C ARG A 413 -6.80 -39.32 17.67
N GLU A 414 -7.64 -38.32 17.40
CA GLU A 414 -8.86 -38.07 18.17
C GLU A 414 -9.84 -39.25 18.10
N ALA A 415 -9.98 -39.88 16.92
CA ALA A 415 -10.85 -41.04 16.70
C ALA A 415 -10.29 -42.35 17.30
N LYS A 416 -8.98 -42.45 17.50
CA LYS A 416 -8.32 -43.65 18.02
C LYS A 416 -8.83 -44.05 19.40
N ALA A 417 -8.89 -43.12 20.35
CA ALA A 417 -9.34 -43.41 21.71
C ALA A 417 -10.77 -44.00 21.79
N PRO A 418 -11.81 -43.38 21.18
CA PRO A 418 -13.14 -43.98 21.17
C PRO A 418 -13.22 -45.27 20.33
N CYS A 419 -12.41 -45.41 19.28
CA CYS A 419 -12.33 -46.65 18.50
C CYS A 419 -11.77 -47.81 19.35
N GLU A 420 -10.65 -47.60 20.05
CA GLU A 420 -10.02 -48.61 20.92
C GLU A 420 -10.93 -49.00 22.10
N GLU A 421 -11.70 -48.05 22.64
CA GLU A 421 -12.69 -48.33 23.68
C GLU A 421 -13.76 -49.33 23.20
N ILE A 422 -14.29 -49.11 21.99
CA ILE A 422 -15.32 -49.97 21.38
C ILE A 422 -14.73 -51.32 20.99
N VAL A 423 -13.59 -51.36 20.30
CA VAL A 423 -12.93 -52.62 19.91
C VAL A 423 -12.57 -53.45 21.14
N GLY A 424 -12.04 -52.81 22.19
CA GLY A 424 -11.76 -53.46 23.46
C GLY A 424 -13.01 -54.03 24.13
N ALA A 425 -14.12 -53.28 24.12
CA ALA A 425 -15.40 -53.76 24.66
C ALA A 425 -15.96 -54.95 23.85
N MET A 426 -15.88 -54.91 22.52
CA MET A 426 -16.33 -55.99 21.64
C MET A 426 -15.51 -57.27 21.82
N ARG A 427 -14.18 -57.16 21.94
CA ARG A 427 -13.30 -58.31 22.24
C ARG A 427 -13.61 -58.91 23.61
N GLN A 428 -13.84 -58.08 24.62
CA GLN A 428 -14.20 -58.55 25.98
C GLN A 428 -15.57 -59.24 26.04
N ALA A 429 -16.52 -58.81 25.20
CA ALA A 429 -17.85 -59.40 25.10
C ALA A 429 -17.91 -60.63 24.17
N GLY A 430 -16.79 -61.00 23.51
CA GLY A 430 -16.74 -62.13 22.58
C GLY A 430 -17.50 -61.88 21.27
N LEU A 431 -17.62 -60.61 20.86
CA LEU A 431 -18.34 -60.18 19.64
C LEU A 431 -17.40 -59.81 18.49
N ALA A 432 -16.09 -60.08 18.62
CA ALA A 432 -15.07 -59.70 17.65
C ALA A 432 -15.30 -60.35 16.27
N ASP A 433 -15.60 -61.65 16.25
CA ASP A 433 -15.69 -62.45 15.00
C ASP A 433 -16.83 -62.02 14.05
N ALA A 434 -17.80 -61.24 14.54
CA ALA A 434 -18.98 -60.85 13.76
C ALA A 434 -18.83 -59.53 12.98
N ALA A 435 -17.85 -58.69 13.30
CA ALA A 435 -17.81 -57.32 12.75
C ALA A 435 -16.43 -56.66 12.64
N VAL A 436 -15.40 -57.16 13.34
CA VAL A 436 -14.08 -56.52 13.37
C VAL A 436 -13.01 -57.60 13.23
N PRO A 437 -12.24 -57.63 12.13
CA PRO A 437 -11.11 -58.56 11.99
C PRO A 437 -10.21 -58.53 13.22
N ALA A 438 -9.64 -59.67 13.60
CA ALA A 438 -8.72 -59.76 14.74
C ALA A 438 -7.58 -58.72 14.64
N ASP A 439 -7.16 -58.44 13.40
CA ASP A 439 -6.04 -57.58 13.04
C ASP A 439 -6.45 -56.11 12.75
N PHE A 440 -7.71 -55.73 13.02
CA PHE A 440 -8.17 -54.36 12.79
C PHE A 440 -7.43 -53.34 13.67
N SER A 441 -6.87 -52.33 13.02
CA SER A 441 -6.24 -51.17 13.62
C SER A 441 -7.19 -49.97 13.64
N CYS A 442 -7.17 -49.19 14.72
CA CYS A 442 -7.89 -47.91 14.79
C CYS A 442 -7.19 -46.77 14.03
N GLU A 443 -6.10 -47.08 13.32
CA GLU A 443 -5.38 -46.21 12.40
C GLU A 443 -5.34 -46.87 11.00
N PRO A 444 -5.25 -46.07 9.91
CA PRO A 444 -5.13 -46.63 8.58
C PRO A 444 -3.76 -47.28 8.38
N ASP A 445 -3.73 -48.57 8.02
CA ASP A 445 -2.49 -49.36 7.88
C ASP A 445 -1.81 -49.22 6.51
N GLY A 446 -2.47 -48.59 5.52
CA GLY A 446 -1.96 -48.43 4.16
C GLY A 446 -0.84 -47.39 4.08
N VAL A 447 0.33 -47.78 3.55
CA VAL A 447 1.50 -46.89 3.38
C VAL A 447 1.13 -45.64 2.57
N ALA A 448 0.34 -45.79 1.50
CA ALA A 448 -0.09 -44.67 0.67
C ALA A 448 -0.96 -43.66 1.43
N SER A 449 -1.90 -44.12 2.26
CA SER A 449 -2.70 -43.23 3.11
C SER A 449 -1.85 -42.57 4.19
N HIS A 450 -0.91 -43.30 4.79
CA HIS A 450 -0.01 -42.76 5.80
C HIS A 450 0.85 -41.62 5.24
N ASP A 451 1.45 -41.80 4.06
CA ASP A 451 2.27 -40.79 3.39
C ASP A 451 1.43 -39.55 3.02
N LEU A 452 0.22 -39.75 2.49
CA LEU A 452 -0.70 -38.66 2.14
C LEU A 452 -1.16 -37.86 3.38
N LEU A 453 -1.49 -38.53 4.49
CA LEU A 453 -1.86 -37.89 5.75
C LEU A 453 -0.71 -37.10 6.35
N THR A 454 0.52 -37.63 6.25
CA THR A 454 1.73 -36.96 6.74
C THR A 454 2.03 -35.71 5.90
N ALA A 455 2.01 -35.82 4.57
CA ALA A 455 2.18 -34.67 3.67
C ALA A 455 1.08 -33.62 3.89
N ARG A 456 -0.15 -34.03 4.22
CA ARG A 456 -1.25 -33.11 4.51
C ARG A 456 -1.05 -32.33 5.80
N ASP A 457 -0.55 -32.95 6.86
CA ASP A 457 -0.23 -32.25 8.11
C ASP A 457 0.84 -31.16 7.88
N GLU A 458 1.84 -31.43 7.02
CA GLU A 458 2.84 -30.43 6.60
C GLU A 458 2.19 -29.26 5.85
N VAL A 459 1.26 -29.54 4.94
CA VAL A 459 0.50 -28.51 4.20
C VAL A 459 -0.39 -27.68 5.13
N ILE A 460 -1.05 -28.30 6.11
CA ILE A 460 -1.87 -27.59 7.12
C ILE A 460 -0.99 -26.63 7.93
N ALA A 461 0.18 -27.09 8.39
CA ALA A 461 1.13 -26.25 9.11
C ALA A 461 1.68 -25.12 8.22
N GLY A 462 2.02 -25.43 6.96
CA GLY A 462 2.49 -24.45 5.99
C GLY A 462 1.45 -23.39 5.65
N ARG A 463 0.17 -23.77 5.55
CA ARG A 463 -0.95 -22.85 5.35
C ARG A 463 -1.16 -21.94 6.55
N ALA A 464 -1.12 -22.47 7.77
CA ALA A 464 -1.23 -21.64 8.97
C ALA A 464 -0.08 -20.62 9.07
N ALA A 465 1.14 -21.03 8.74
CA ALA A 465 2.29 -20.13 8.68
C ALA A 465 2.16 -19.07 7.58
N PHE A 466 1.66 -19.47 6.40
CA PHE A 466 1.37 -18.56 5.30
C PHE A 466 0.30 -17.55 5.68
N ASP A 467 -0.84 -17.96 6.25
CA ASP A 467 -1.92 -17.07 6.63
C ASP A 467 -1.47 -16.07 7.72
N GLN A 468 -0.65 -16.51 8.67
CA GLN A 468 -0.11 -15.62 9.71
C GLN A 468 0.85 -14.55 9.14
N LYS A 469 1.72 -14.94 8.21
CA LYS A 469 2.77 -14.04 7.69
C LYS A 469 2.29 -13.22 6.48
N CYS A 470 1.62 -13.87 5.54
CA CYS A 470 1.41 -13.42 4.16
C CYS A 470 -0.04 -13.10 3.81
N ALA A 471 -1.01 -13.35 4.69
CA ALA A 471 -2.36 -12.81 4.48
C ALA A 471 -2.32 -11.27 4.47
N LEU A 472 -3.22 -10.63 3.73
CA LEU A 472 -3.31 -9.16 3.69
C LEU A 472 -3.58 -8.52 5.04
N ASP A 473 -4.19 -9.26 5.96
CA ASP A 473 -4.42 -8.84 7.36
C ASP A 473 -3.38 -9.42 8.34
N GLY A 474 -2.36 -10.12 7.83
CA GLY A 474 -1.26 -10.70 8.58
C GLY A 474 -0.06 -9.76 8.78
N ALA A 475 1.10 -10.33 9.09
CA ALA A 475 2.31 -9.56 9.40
C ALA A 475 2.82 -8.69 8.22
N ILE A 476 2.67 -9.17 6.98
CA ILE A 476 3.13 -8.47 5.77
C ILE A 476 2.51 -7.07 5.64
N ARG A 477 1.30 -6.84 6.16
CA ARG A 477 0.65 -5.53 6.13
C ARG A 477 1.47 -4.49 6.89
N GLY A 478 1.97 -4.85 8.06
CA GLY A 478 2.82 -3.98 8.88
C GLY A 478 4.14 -3.68 8.18
N GLU A 479 4.78 -4.71 7.60
CA GLU A 479 6.04 -4.58 6.88
C GLU A 479 5.92 -3.69 5.64
N LEU A 480 4.90 -3.91 4.82
CA LEU A 480 4.62 -3.11 3.63
C LEU A 480 4.18 -1.69 3.98
N THR A 481 3.47 -1.47 5.10
CA THR A 481 3.13 -0.12 5.57
C THR A 481 4.40 0.64 6.02
N ALA A 482 5.30 -0.04 6.73
CA ALA A 482 6.61 0.51 7.09
C ALA A 482 7.51 0.74 5.87
N LEU A 483 7.31 -0.03 4.80
CA LEU A 483 8.00 0.15 3.53
C LEU A 483 7.43 1.33 2.75
N ALA A 484 6.10 1.47 2.68
CA ALA A 484 5.42 2.62 2.09
C ALA A 484 5.81 3.94 2.76
N SER A 485 5.99 3.95 4.08
CA SER A 485 6.46 5.14 4.80
C SER A 485 7.93 5.48 4.46
N ARG A 486 8.80 4.48 4.32
CA ARG A 486 10.19 4.66 3.85
C ARG A 486 10.26 5.13 2.39
N ILE A 487 9.44 4.58 1.50
CA ILE A 487 9.35 5.06 0.12
C ILE A 487 8.88 6.52 0.10
N ARG A 488 7.91 6.89 0.94
CA ARG A 488 7.41 8.28 1.03
C ARG A 488 8.51 9.27 1.43
N THR A 489 9.34 8.93 2.41
CA THR A 489 10.45 9.79 2.83
C THR A 489 11.57 9.82 1.78
N ALA A 490 11.82 8.70 1.10
CA ALA A 490 12.80 8.59 0.02
C ALA A 490 12.40 9.38 -1.25
N VAL A 491 11.12 9.37 -1.65
CA VAL A 491 10.60 10.15 -2.78
C VAL A 491 10.83 11.65 -2.59
N ALA A 492 10.82 12.13 -1.34
CA ALA A 492 11.16 13.51 -1.02
C ALA A 492 12.67 13.82 -1.13
N ALA A 493 13.54 12.80 -1.08
CA ALA A 493 15.00 12.94 -1.08
C ALA A 493 15.66 12.61 -2.44
N GLY A 494 15.01 11.87 -3.35
CA GLY A 494 15.52 11.59 -4.70
C GLY A 494 14.92 10.36 -5.39
N LYS A 495 15.09 10.26 -6.73
CA LYS A 495 14.45 9.22 -7.58
C LYS A 495 14.96 7.79 -7.35
N SER A 496 16.26 7.59 -7.15
CA SER A 496 16.87 6.25 -7.04
C SER A 496 16.54 5.51 -5.75
N ALA A 497 16.17 6.24 -4.69
CA ALA A 497 15.80 5.65 -3.41
C ALA A 497 14.35 5.13 -3.39
N ALA A 498 13.48 5.67 -4.25
CA ALA A 498 12.09 5.24 -4.37
C ALA A 498 11.95 3.91 -5.13
N SER A 499 12.72 3.69 -6.20
CA SER A 499 12.72 2.43 -6.96
C SER A 499 13.23 1.27 -6.11
N ALA A 500 14.28 1.48 -5.31
CA ALA A 500 14.80 0.47 -4.39
C ALA A 500 13.76 0.00 -3.36
N GLY A 501 12.95 0.92 -2.82
CA GLY A 501 11.88 0.52 -1.91
C GLY A 501 10.76 -0.27 -2.59
N PHE A 502 10.46 0.00 -3.86
CA PHE A 502 9.50 -0.84 -4.60
C PHE A 502 10.02 -2.24 -4.89
N ASP A 503 11.32 -2.38 -5.19
CA ASP A 503 11.96 -3.68 -5.35
C ASP A 503 11.94 -4.47 -4.02
N ASP A 504 12.13 -3.79 -2.88
CA ASP A 504 12.00 -4.43 -1.57
C ASP A 504 10.57 -4.86 -1.24
N ALA A 505 9.55 -4.06 -1.62
CA ALA A 505 8.15 -4.47 -1.51
C ALA A 505 7.83 -5.71 -2.36
N LYS A 506 8.38 -5.76 -3.59
CA LYS A 506 8.28 -6.94 -4.44
C LYS A 506 8.93 -8.16 -3.80
N ARG A 507 10.15 -8.02 -3.26
CA ARG A 507 10.84 -9.13 -2.58
C ARG A 507 9.99 -9.72 -1.46
N LEU A 508 9.35 -8.88 -0.64
CA LEU A 508 8.44 -9.36 0.41
C LEU A 508 7.25 -10.14 -0.14
N VAL A 509 6.65 -9.66 -1.23
CA VAL A 509 5.53 -10.35 -1.89
C VAL A 509 6.00 -11.66 -2.54
N ASP A 510 7.15 -11.65 -3.21
CA ASP A 510 7.74 -12.83 -3.84
C ASP A 510 8.15 -13.88 -2.80
N ASP A 511 8.70 -13.48 -1.65
CA ASP A 511 9.01 -14.37 -0.52
C ASP A 511 7.73 -15.05 -0.01
N CYS A 512 6.62 -14.33 0.03
CA CYS A 512 5.31 -14.89 0.35
C CYS A 512 4.81 -15.86 -0.73
N VAL A 513 4.95 -15.52 -2.01
CA VAL A 513 4.62 -16.42 -3.13
C VAL A 513 5.46 -17.71 -3.07
N VAL A 514 6.74 -17.63 -2.70
CA VAL A 514 7.60 -18.80 -2.51
C VAL A 514 7.17 -19.60 -1.26
N ALA A 515 6.79 -18.94 -0.17
CA ALA A 515 6.26 -19.60 1.02
C ALA A 515 4.96 -20.38 0.75
N ALA A 516 4.18 -20.00 -0.27
CA ALA A 516 2.99 -20.74 -0.70
C ALA A 516 3.28 -22.19 -1.11
N LYS A 517 4.53 -22.52 -1.48
CA LYS A 517 4.95 -23.92 -1.74
C LYS A 517 4.73 -24.82 -0.52
N ALA A 518 5.11 -24.34 0.67
CA ALA A 518 4.91 -25.08 1.91
C ALA A 518 3.43 -25.21 2.27
N ALA A 519 2.58 -24.29 1.78
CA ALA A 519 1.13 -24.36 1.90
C ALA A 519 0.46 -25.24 0.82
N GLY A 520 1.25 -26.01 0.04
CA GLY A 520 0.73 -27.00 -0.91
C GLY A 520 0.60 -26.51 -2.35
N LEU A 521 1.02 -25.27 -2.67
CA LEU A 521 0.94 -24.74 -4.03
C LEU A 521 2.01 -25.38 -4.95
N PRO A 522 1.68 -25.83 -6.18
CA PRO A 522 2.66 -26.46 -7.06
C PRO A 522 3.68 -25.46 -7.61
N GLU A 523 4.88 -25.95 -7.93
CA GLU A 523 6.00 -25.16 -8.47
C GLU A 523 5.59 -24.32 -9.70
N ALA A 524 4.75 -24.87 -10.58
CA ALA A 524 4.29 -24.19 -11.78
C ALA A 524 3.44 -22.95 -11.47
N ASP A 525 2.52 -23.05 -10.50
CA ASP A 525 1.66 -21.93 -10.10
C ASP A 525 2.45 -20.83 -9.39
N VAL A 526 3.43 -21.22 -8.57
CA VAL A 526 4.37 -20.28 -7.94
C VAL A 526 5.08 -19.44 -9.00
N GLN A 527 5.59 -20.06 -10.07
CA GLN A 527 6.23 -19.34 -11.17
C GLN A 527 5.27 -18.38 -11.88
N ILE A 528 4.00 -18.77 -12.07
CA ILE A 528 2.97 -17.89 -12.65
C ILE A 528 2.74 -16.66 -11.76
N PHE A 529 2.65 -16.82 -10.44
CA PHE A 529 2.46 -15.70 -9.52
C PHE A 529 3.70 -14.79 -9.43
N LEU A 530 4.91 -15.33 -9.52
CA LEU A 530 6.14 -14.53 -9.64
C LEU A 530 6.19 -13.74 -10.95
N GLN A 531 5.78 -14.34 -12.07
CA GLN A 531 5.66 -13.62 -13.34
C GLN A 531 4.60 -12.51 -13.26
N ARG A 532 3.53 -12.72 -12.50
CA ARG A 532 2.50 -11.70 -12.27
C ARG A 532 3.03 -10.53 -11.44
N SER A 533 3.83 -10.78 -10.40
CA SER A 533 4.48 -9.70 -9.65
C SER A 533 5.49 -8.92 -10.51
N ASP A 534 6.25 -9.61 -11.37
CA ASP A 534 7.13 -8.98 -12.37
C ASP A 534 6.34 -8.11 -13.37
N HIS A 535 5.21 -8.63 -13.86
CA HIS A 535 4.36 -7.91 -14.80
C HIS A 535 3.76 -6.64 -14.17
N PHE A 536 3.37 -6.71 -12.89
CA PHE A 536 2.87 -5.56 -12.15
C PHE A 536 3.93 -4.45 -12.08
N LEU A 537 5.18 -4.78 -11.73
CA LEU A 537 6.25 -3.78 -11.71
C LEU A 537 6.53 -3.20 -13.09
N ARG A 538 6.54 -4.02 -14.15
CA ARG A 538 6.77 -3.51 -15.52
C ARG A 538 5.69 -2.54 -15.97
N THR A 539 4.43 -2.81 -15.65
CA THR A 539 3.28 -1.99 -16.08
C THR A 539 3.08 -0.74 -15.22
N ARG A 540 3.44 -0.78 -13.93
CA ARG A 540 3.25 0.34 -12.98
C ARG A 540 4.55 1.03 -12.54
N SER A 541 5.68 0.73 -13.16
CA SER A 541 6.95 1.38 -12.84
C SER A 541 6.89 2.90 -12.98
N MET A 542 7.50 3.58 -12.01
CA MET A 542 7.61 5.04 -11.93
C MET A 542 8.53 5.64 -13.01
N ASP A 543 9.16 4.77 -13.81
CA ASP A 543 10.09 5.08 -14.90
C ASP A 543 9.44 5.07 -16.30
N ARG A 544 8.10 4.93 -16.39
CA ARG A 544 7.38 5.11 -17.67
C ARG A 544 7.71 6.46 -18.32
N ASN A 545 7.80 6.47 -19.65
CA ASN A 545 8.04 7.68 -20.45
C ASN A 545 7.05 8.79 -20.06
N ARG A 546 7.55 9.94 -19.62
CA ARG A 546 6.75 11.08 -19.12
C ARG A 546 5.69 11.54 -20.12
N PHE A 547 6.00 11.40 -21.41
CA PHE A 547 5.09 11.71 -22.52
C PHE A 547 3.88 10.77 -22.59
N GLU A 548 4.07 9.46 -22.41
CA GLU A 548 2.95 8.50 -22.43
C GLU A 548 2.03 8.72 -21.22
N LEU A 549 2.62 9.02 -20.06
CA LEU A 549 1.88 9.33 -18.84
C LEU A 549 1.02 10.59 -19.00
N ALA A 550 1.60 11.67 -19.55
CA ALA A 550 0.87 12.91 -19.82
C ALA A 550 -0.21 12.73 -20.89
N ARG A 551 0.04 11.90 -21.91
CA ARG A 551 -0.95 11.58 -22.96
C ARG A 551 -2.12 10.76 -22.42
N GLU A 552 -1.85 9.69 -21.66
CA GLU A 552 -2.88 8.86 -21.03
C GLU A 552 -3.73 9.69 -20.05
N ALA A 553 -3.10 10.56 -19.25
CA ALA A 553 -3.80 11.44 -18.33
C ALA A 553 -4.63 12.52 -19.04
N PHE A 554 -4.13 13.07 -20.14
CA PHE A 554 -4.85 14.03 -20.98
C PHE A 554 -6.10 13.41 -21.61
N VAL A 555 -6.00 12.18 -22.11
CA VAL A 555 -7.14 11.44 -22.69
C VAL A 555 -8.09 10.94 -21.60
N GLY A 556 -7.57 10.52 -20.45
CA GLY A 556 -8.34 9.99 -19.32
C GLY A 556 -9.04 11.06 -18.48
N LEU A 557 -8.71 12.35 -18.65
CA LEU A 557 -9.29 13.49 -17.92
C LEU A 557 -9.36 13.25 -16.39
N THR A 558 -8.27 12.78 -15.81
CA THR A 558 -8.20 12.63 -14.35
C THR A 558 -8.41 13.99 -13.66
N PRO A 559 -8.91 14.04 -12.41
CA PRO A 559 -9.18 15.30 -11.72
C PRO A 559 -7.98 16.26 -11.73
N ASP A 560 -6.78 15.72 -11.46
CA ASP A 560 -5.52 16.46 -11.50
C ASP A 560 -5.17 16.95 -12.92
N ALA A 561 -5.43 16.14 -13.94
CA ALA A 561 -5.20 16.53 -15.34
C ALA A 561 -6.16 17.65 -15.79
N SER A 562 -7.42 17.60 -15.34
CA SER A 562 -8.41 18.64 -15.65
C SER A 562 -8.04 19.98 -15.01
N MET A 563 -7.52 19.96 -13.77
CA MET A 563 -7.04 21.16 -13.09
C MET A 563 -5.77 21.72 -13.74
N ALA A 564 -4.81 20.87 -14.07
CA ALA A 564 -3.60 21.26 -14.80
C ALA A 564 -3.93 21.88 -16.17
N LEU A 565 -4.88 21.28 -16.90
CA LEU A 565 -5.35 21.79 -18.18
C LEU A 565 -6.07 23.13 -18.03
N GLY A 566 -6.92 23.29 -17.01
CA GLY A 566 -7.60 24.54 -16.70
C GLY A 566 -6.63 25.70 -16.42
N VAL A 567 -5.58 25.43 -15.64
CA VAL A 567 -4.52 26.42 -15.34
C VAL A 567 -3.76 26.80 -16.62
N ALA A 568 -3.38 25.81 -17.44
CA ALA A 568 -2.68 26.05 -18.70
C ALA A 568 -3.51 26.88 -19.69
N ILE A 569 -4.79 26.56 -19.85
CA ILE A 569 -5.72 27.31 -20.71
C ILE A 569 -5.91 28.74 -20.19
N ALA A 570 -6.12 28.92 -18.87
CA ALA A 570 -6.32 30.24 -18.27
C ALA A 570 -5.08 31.13 -18.44
N GLN A 571 -3.89 30.55 -18.25
CA GLN A 571 -2.62 31.23 -18.43
C GLN A 571 -2.43 31.71 -19.87
N ASP A 572 -2.61 30.84 -20.85
CA ASP A 572 -2.38 31.18 -22.25
C ASP A 572 -3.48 32.11 -22.79
N ALA A 573 -4.70 32.03 -22.24
CA ALA A 573 -5.82 32.89 -22.63
C ALA A 573 -5.68 34.32 -22.09
N PHE A 574 -4.94 34.49 -20.99
CA PHE A 574 -4.73 35.79 -20.35
C PHE A 574 -4.15 36.83 -21.31
N MET A 575 -3.21 36.43 -22.18
CA MET A 575 -2.61 37.30 -23.19
C MET A 575 -3.64 37.83 -24.19
N PHE A 576 -4.52 36.95 -24.66
CA PHE A 576 -5.59 37.33 -25.57
C PHE A 576 -6.61 38.25 -24.88
N VAL A 577 -7.02 37.91 -23.66
CA VAL A 577 -7.97 38.72 -22.86
C VAL A 577 -7.42 40.12 -22.59
N MET A 578 -6.17 40.25 -22.16
CA MET A 578 -5.55 41.55 -21.88
C MET A 578 -5.47 42.43 -23.13
N LYS A 579 -5.13 41.85 -24.29
CA LYS A 579 -5.09 42.59 -25.56
C LYS A 579 -6.48 42.99 -26.04
N LEU A 580 -7.47 42.10 -25.92
CA LEU A 580 -8.86 42.38 -26.25
C LEU A 580 -9.39 43.55 -25.40
N LEU A 581 -9.15 43.52 -24.09
CA LEU A 581 -9.52 44.60 -23.17
C LEU A 581 -8.85 45.92 -23.55
N ALA A 582 -7.54 45.90 -23.85
CA ALA A 582 -6.80 47.10 -24.25
C ALA A 582 -7.40 47.77 -25.51
N GLU A 583 -7.84 46.99 -26.51
CA GLU A 583 -8.47 47.54 -27.71
C GLU A 583 -9.90 48.05 -27.44
N ILE A 584 -10.68 47.36 -26.59
CA ILE A 584 -12.01 47.82 -26.17
C ILE A 584 -11.93 49.17 -25.44
N PHE A 585 -10.96 49.34 -24.53
CA PHE A 585 -10.78 50.59 -23.79
C PHE A 585 -10.19 51.71 -24.67
N LYS A 586 -9.23 51.40 -25.56
CA LYS A 586 -8.74 52.35 -26.57
C LYS A 586 -9.84 52.81 -27.53
N GLY A 587 -10.87 51.99 -27.72
CA GLY A 587 -12.10 52.31 -28.43
C GLY A 587 -12.92 53.43 -27.79
N ARG A 588 -12.95 53.49 -26.44
CA ARG A 588 -13.69 54.48 -25.63
C ARG A 588 -13.00 55.83 -25.50
N ASP A 589 -11.67 55.87 -25.48
CA ASP A 589 -10.91 57.11 -25.22
C ASP A 589 -10.64 57.98 -26.46
N GLN A 590 -11.05 57.54 -27.66
CA GLN A 590 -11.05 58.42 -28.83
C GLN A 590 -12.26 59.36 -28.77
N ARG A 591 -12.12 60.45 -28.01
CA ARG A 591 -12.98 61.64 -28.11
C ARG A 591 -13.20 61.98 -29.58
N ALA A 592 -14.45 62.26 -29.92
CA ALA A 592 -14.87 62.76 -31.24
C ALA A 592 -13.82 63.75 -31.75
N ARG A 593 -13.20 63.43 -32.89
CA ARG A 593 -12.39 64.40 -33.61
C ARG A 593 -13.29 65.64 -33.76
N PRO A 594 -12.86 66.84 -33.35
CA PRO A 594 -13.65 68.04 -33.62
C PRO A 594 -13.96 68.03 -35.12
N PRO A 595 -15.18 68.47 -35.53
CA PRO A 595 -15.56 68.48 -36.93
C PRO A 595 -14.40 69.06 -37.73
N ALA A 596 -14.02 68.39 -38.83
CA ALA A 596 -13.10 68.99 -39.76
C ALA A 596 -13.65 70.40 -40.06
N PRO A 597 -12.83 71.47 -40.00
CA PRO A 597 -13.32 72.78 -40.34
C PRO A 597 -13.87 72.66 -41.76
N VAL A 598 -15.19 72.76 -41.90
CA VAL A 598 -15.81 73.02 -43.20
C VAL A 598 -15.08 74.23 -43.72
N PHE A 599 -14.32 74.08 -44.80
CA PHE A 599 -13.56 75.21 -45.35
C PHE A 599 -14.55 76.37 -45.58
N PRO A 600 -14.30 77.57 -45.03
CA PRO A 600 -15.27 78.67 -45.04
C PRO A 600 -15.47 79.34 -46.42
N ALA A 601 -15.29 78.60 -47.52
CA ALA A 601 -15.28 79.15 -48.87
C ALA A 601 -16.05 78.30 -49.91
N LEU A 602 -16.78 77.25 -49.50
CA LEU A 602 -17.68 76.54 -50.40
C LEU A 602 -19.11 77.00 -50.16
N ASP A 603 -19.71 77.66 -51.15
CA ASP A 603 -21.12 78.03 -51.08
C ASP A 603 -21.98 76.77 -51.24
N VAL A 604 -22.63 76.39 -50.14
CA VAL A 604 -23.54 75.23 -50.07
C VAL A 604 -25.02 75.67 -50.14
N ALA A 605 -25.28 76.96 -50.38
CA ALA A 605 -26.63 77.44 -50.68
C ALA A 605 -27.02 77.07 -52.11
N ASP A 606 -28.31 76.81 -52.32
CA ASP A 606 -28.86 76.47 -53.63
C ASP A 606 -29.00 77.75 -54.46
N GLY A 607 -28.39 77.78 -55.65
CA GLY A 607 -28.58 78.85 -56.64
C GLY A 607 -29.57 78.43 -57.73
N ASP A 608 -30.38 79.37 -58.23
CA ASP A 608 -31.35 79.08 -59.29
C ASP A 608 -30.71 78.64 -60.62
N ALA A 609 -29.44 78.99 -60.84
CA ALA A 609 -28.64 78.60 -61.99
C ALA A 609 -27.87 77.27 -61.83
N ASP A 610 -27.94 76.61 -60.67
CA ASP A 610 -27.20 75.36 -60.44
C ASP A 610 -27.89 74.18 -61.11
N ASP A 611 -27.11 73.31 -61.77
CA ASP A 611 -27.56 72.01 -62.28
C ASP A 611 -28.04 71.09 -61.14
N SER A 612 -28.96 70.17 -61.47
CA SER A 612 -29.55 69.25 -60.49
C SER A 612 -28.50 68.43 -59.72
N ASP A 613 -27.41 68.02 -60.36
CA ASP A 613 -26.31 67.28 -59.72
C ASP A 613 -25.50 68.13 -58.73
N VAL A 614 -25.31 69.43 -59.02
CA VAL A 614 -24.63 70.36 -58.11
C VAL A 614 -25.50 70.60 -56.87
N ARG A 615 -26.82 70.74 -57.05
CA ARG A 615 -27.78 70.86 -55.94
C ARG A 615 -27.81 69.60 -55.08
N VAL A 616 -27.73 68.41 -55.67
CA VAL A 616 -27.64 67.14 -54.93
C VAL A 616 -26.38 67.08 -54.06
N MET A 617 -25.22 67.47 -54.59
CA MET A 617 -23.96 67.50 -53.82
C MET A 617 -24.00 68.55 -52.70
N LYS A 618 -24.52 69.76 -52.98
CA LYS A 618 -24.71 70.80 -51.97
C LYS A 618 -25.65 70.34 -50.86
N ALA A 619 -26.80 69.78 -51.21
CA ALA A 619 -27.77 69.25 -50.25
C ALA A 619 -27.18 68.14 -49.37
N LEU A 620 -26.39 67.24 -49.94
CA LEU A 620 -25.78 66.13 -49.22
C LEU A 620 -24.76 66.61 -48.17
N LEU A 621 -23.99 67.67 -48.46
CA LEU A 621 -23.09 68.29 -47.49
C LEU A 621 -23.85 69.09 -46.42
N ARG A 622 -24.84 69.92 -46.84
CA ARG A 622 -25.62 70.78 -45.95
C ARG A 622 -26.45 70.01 -44.92
N LEU A 623 -27.04 68.91 -45.33
CA LEU A 623 -28.00 68.15 -44.51
C LEU A 623 -27.34 66.99 -43.75
N SER A 624 -26.03 66.75 -43.97
CA SER A 624 -25.27 65.76 -43.21
C SER A 624 -25.00 66.24 -41.78
N ARG A 625 -25.26 65.38 -40.79
CA ARG A 625 -25.01 65.62 -39.36
C ARG A 625 -23.88 64.69 -38.87
N PRO A 626 -22.77 65.20 -38.33
CA PRO A 626 -21.67 64.35 -37.90
C PRO A 626 -22.08 63.46 -36.72
N LEU A 627 -21.70 62.19 -36.78
CA LEU A 627 -21.88 61.19 -35.72
C LEU A 627 -20.52 60.68 -35.21
N PRO A 628 -20.46 60.11 -33.99
CA PRO A 628 -19.26 59.43 -33.51
C PRO A 628 -18.85 58.28 -34.45
N GLY A 629 -17.54 58.14 -34.70
CA GLY A 629 -16.98 57.00 -35.44
C GLY A 629 -16.81 57.17 -36.96
N GLU A 630 -16.37 58.35 -37.42
CA GLU A 630 -16.14 58.68 -38.85
C GLU A 630 -17.39 58.57 -39.75
N ARG A 631 -18.57 58.79 -39.17
CA ARG A 631 -19.85 58.71 -39.88
C ARG A 631 -20.61 60.03 -39.80
N SER A 632 -21.49 60.24 -40.76
CA SER A 632 -22.47 61.33 -40.75
C SER A 632 -23.86 60.78 -41.07
N ALA A 633 -24.83 61.19 -40.28
CA ALA A 633 -26.24 60.88 -40.50
C ALA A 633 -26.86 61.87 -41.48
N PHE A 634 -27.68 61.36 -42.38
CA PHE A 634 -28.46 62.11 -43.33
C PHE A 634 -29.91 61.65 -43.23
N ASP A 635 -30.81 62.55 -42.84
CA ASP A 635 -32.23 62.24 -42.73
C ASP A 635 -32.93 62.56 -44.06
N GLY A 636 -33.30 61.52 -44.80
CA GLY A 636 -33.98 61.63 -46.08
C GLY A 636 -35.41 62.18 -45.99
N GLY A 637 -36.00 62.19 -44.79
CA GLY A 637 -37.31 62.77 -44.50
C GLY A 637 -37.25 64.18 -43.89
N SER A 638 -36.06 64.76 -43.75
CA SER A 638 -35.91 66.10 -43.17
C SER A 638 -36.56 67.18 -44.05
N SER A 639 -37.08 68.25 -43.43
CA SER A 639 -37.71 69.37 -44.13
C SER A 639 -36.82 69.96 -45.22
N GLY A 640 -35.50 70.01 -44.98
CA GLY A 640 -34.52 70.48 -45.96
C GLY A 640 -34.36 69.60 -47.21
N VAL A 641 -34.80 68.33 -47.18
CA VAL A 641 -34.90 67.49 -48.39
C VAL A 641 -36.22 67.73 -49.12
N ALA A 642 -37.30 67.99 -48.38
CA ALA A 642 -38.61 68.26 -48.95
C ALA A 642 -38.64 69.58 -49.75
N GLU A 643 -37.86 70.58 -49.31
CA GLU A 643 -37.73 71.90 -49.94
C GLU A 643 -36.94 71.89 -51.26
N LEU A 644 -36.24 70.79 -51.60
CA LEU A 644 -35.51 70.68 -52.86
C LEU A 644 -36.46 70.51 -54.06
N PRO A 645 -36.08 71.02 -55.26
CA PRO A 645 -36.78 70.73 -56.50
C PRO A 645 -36.98 69.22 -56.70
N VAL A 646 -38.11 68.82 -57.28
CA VAL A 646 -38.53 67.40 -57.40
C VAL A 646 -37.44 66.54 -58.03
N GLU A 647 -36.77 67.05 -59.07
CA GLU A 647 -35.68 66.37 -59.76
C GLU A 647 -34.47 66.14 -58.84
N ALA A 648 -33.98 67.19 -58.17
CA ALA A 648 -32.85 67.10 -57.24
C ALA A 648 -33.16 66.18 -56.05
N ARG A 649 -34.38 66.23 -55.51
CA ARG A 649 -34.83 65.34 -54.44
C ARG A 649 -34.82 63.86 -54.87
N SER A 650 -35.35 63.57 -56.06
CA SER A 650 -35.39 62.21 -56.60
C SER A 650 -33.99 61.65 -56.88
N ASN A 651 -33.09 62.49 -57.41
CA ASN A 651 -31.70 62.14 -57.67
C ASN A 651 -30.91 61.91 -56.38
N LEU A 652 -31.14 62.73 -55.35
CA LEU A 652 -30.49 62.59 -54.04
C LEU A 652 -30.90 61.27 -53.34
N ILE A 653 -32.20 60.96 -53.29
CA ILE A 653 -32.69 59.70 -52.71
C ILE A 653 -32.21 58.51 -53.54
N GLY A 654 -32.20 58.62 -54.88
CA GLY A 654 -31.65 57.60 -55.78
C GLY A 654 -30.17 57.32 -55.54
N LEU A 655 -29.36 58.37 -55.39
CA LEU A 655 -27.94 58.28 -55.06
C LEU A 655 -27.74 57.59 -53.70
N LEU A 656 -28.47 58.00 -52.67
CA LEU A 656 -28.36 57.43 -51.33
C LEU A 656 -28.75 55.94 -51.30
N ASN A 657 -29.89 55.58 -51.90
CA ASN A 657 -30.30 54.18 -52.01
C ASN A 657 -29.29 53.31 -52.77
N ARG A 658 -28.62 53.88 -53.76
CA ARG A 658 -27.58 53.19 -54.50
C ARG A 658 -26.30 53.05 -53.70
N LEU A 659 -25.87 54.08 -52.97
CA LEU A 659 -24.75 54.00 -52.04
C LEU A 659 -25.01 52.94 -50.96
N VAL A 660 -26.27 52.78 -50.54
CA VAL A 660 -26.67 51.66 -49.65
C VAL A 660 -26.50 50.30 -50.34
N ARG A 661 -26.95 50.15 -51.59
CA ARG A 661 -26.79 48.89 -52.36
C ARG A 661 -25.32 48.55 -52.64
N GLU A 662 -24.48 49.56 -52.85
CA GLU A 662 -23.05 49.39 -53.10
C GLU A 662 -22.24 49.23 -51.80
N GLY A 663 -22.90 49.24 -50.63
CA GLY A 663 -22.29 49.00 -49.31
C GLY A 663 -21.46 50.18 -48.79
N VAL A 664 -21.63 51.36 -49.36
CA VAL A 664 -20.89 52.59 -49.04
C VAL A 664 -21.67 53.47 -48.06
N ALA A 665 -22.99 53.32 -47.99
CA ALA A 665 -23.87 53.92 -46.98
C ALA A 665 -24.75 52.83 -46.35
N HIS A 666 -25.42 53.14 -45.23
CA HIS A 666 -26.39 52.24 -44.61
C HIS A 666 -27.68 52.97 -44.26
N LEU A 667 -28.83 52.32 -44.43
CA LEU A 667 -30.11 52.86 -43.99
C LEU A 667 -30.41 52.33 -42.59
N ASP A 668 -30.37 53.20 -41.58
CA ASP A 668 -30.75 52.87 -40.21
C ASP A 668 -32.25 52.56 -40.11
N ARG A 669 -32.66 51.80 -39.08
CA ARG A 669 -34.06 51.38 -38.84
C ARG A 669 -35.05 52.54 -38.73
N LYS A 670 -34.55 53.76 -38.47
CA LYS A 670 -35.33 55.01 -38.38
C LYS A 670 -35.45 55.75 -39.72
N GLY A 671 -34.96 55.18 -40.82
CA GLY A 671 -34.99 55.82 -42.15
C GLY A 671 -33.87 56.85 -42.39
N VAL A 672 -32.88 56.91 -41.49
CA VAL A 672 -31.72 57.81 -41.59
C VAL A 672 -30.59 57.11 -42.32
N TYR A 673 -30.04 57.74 -43.36
CA TYR A 673 -28.88 57.25 -44.09
C TYR A 673 -27.60 57.58 -43.30
N LEU A 674 -26.76 56.58 -43.06
CA LEU A 674 -25.44 56.74 -42.45
C LEU A 674 -24.39 56.66 -43.55
N LEU A 675 -23.64 57.76 -43.73
CA LEU A 675 -22.57 57.88 -44.72
C LEU A 675 -21.22 57.93 -44.02
N ASP A 676 -20.22 57.29 -44.60
CA ASP A 676 -18.83 57.42 -44.14
C ASP A 676 -18.29 58.81 -44.49
N ASN A 677 -17.56 59.45 -43.58
CA ASN A 677 -17.01 60.81 -43.79
C ASN A 677 -16.04 60.89 -44.99
N ARG A 678 -15.45 59.77 -45.41
CA ARG A 678 -14.66 59.70 -46.64
C ARG A 678 -15.50 60.01 -47.88
N THR A 679 -16.75 59.54 -47.91
CA THR A 679 -17.65 59.77 -49.04
C THR A 679 -18.07 61.23 -49.12
N LEU A 680 -18.27 61.87 -47.96
CA LEU A 680 -18.51 63.31 -47.88
C LEU A 680 -17.31 64.12 -48.36
N ALA A 681 -16.08 63.73 -47.99
CA ALA A 681 -14.87 64.39 -48.49
C ALA A 681 -14.71 64.24 -50.02
N GLU A 682 -15.09 63.09 -50.58
CA GLU A 682 -15.10 62.88 -52.04
C GLU A 682 -16.17 63.74 -52.74
N VAL A 683 -17.34 63.91 -52.14
CA VAL A 683 -18.40 64.80 -52.63
C VAL A 683 -17.98 66.26 -52.53
N GLU A 684 -17.33 66.67 -51.44
CA GLU A 684 -16.78 68.02 -51.24
C GLU A 684 -15.74 68.36 -52.30
N ALA A 685 -14.78 67.46 -52.55
CA ALA A 685 -13.76 67.65 -53.59
C ALA A 685 -14.38 67.79 -55.00
N ARG A 686 -15.47 67.07 -55.28
CA ARG A 686 -16.18 67.15 -56.57
C ARG A 686 -17.00 68.41 -56.70
N LEU A 687 -17.71 68.82 -55.65
CA LEU A 687 -18.47 70.05 -55.64
C LEU A 687 -17.54 71.26 -55.86
N ALA A 688 -16.37 71.26 -55.23
CA ALA A 688 -15.34 72.27 -55.46
C ALA A 688 -14.87 72.31 -56.92
N LEU A 689 -14.72 71.15 -57.58
CA LEU A 689 -14.39 71.08 -59.01
C LEU A 689 -15.54 71.58 -59.91
N ALA A 690 -16.79 71.23 -59.59
CA ALA A 690 -17.96 71.63 -60.36
C ALA A 690 -18.22 73.14 -60.29
N LEU A 691 -18.20 73.73 -59.08
CA LEU A 691 -18.36 75.17 -58.87
C LEU A 691 -17.22 75.98 -59.53
N LYS A 692 -16.01 75.41 -59.57
CA LYS A 692 -14.86 76.03 -60.24
C LYS A 692 -14.96 75.99 -61.77
N ARG A 693 -15.60 74.98 -62.35
CA ARG A 693 -15.93 74.93 -63.79
C ARG A 693 -17.01 75.94 -64.14
N ALA A 694 -18.06 76.04 -63.31
CA ALA A 694 -19.14 77.02 -63.49
C ALA A 694 -18.64 78.47 -63.37
N SER A 695 -17.69 78.74 -62.45
CA SER A 695 -17.10 80.08 -62.22
C SER A 695 -15.93 80.45 -63.15
N ARG A 696 -15.48 79.56 -64.05
CA ARG A 696 -14.36 79.84 -64.97
C ARG A 696 -14.62 79.36 -66.39
N GLY A 697 -15.06 80.28 -67.24
CA GLY A 697 -14.28 80.55 -68.44
C GLY A 697 -12.96 81.22 -68.02
N GLY A 698 -11.85 80.47 -67.89
CA GLY A 698 -10.51 81.06 -67.70
C GLY A 698 -9.46 80.28 -66.88
N ALA A 699 -8.54 79.62 -67.59
CA ALA A 699 -7.07 79.53 -67.40
C ALA A 699 -6.44 79.26 -66.00
N ALA A 700 -6.87 78.25 -65.24
CA ALA A 700 -6.05 77.74 -64.12
C ALA A 700 -6.25 76.23 -63.85
N SER A 701 -6.02 75.41 -64.89
CA SER A 701 -6.01 73.93 -64.81
C SER A 701 -4.66 73.36 -64.36
N ALA A 702 -3.54 73.99 -64.72
CA ALA A 702 -2.21 73.39 -64.56
C ALA A 702 -1.78 73.16 -63.09
N ARG A 703 -2.19 74.01 -62.15
CA ARG A 703 -1.77 73.91 -60.74
C ARG A 703 -2.57 72.87 -59.94
N MET A 704 -3.71 72.42 -60.45
CA MET A 704 -4.57 71.41 -59.80
C MET A 704 -4.38 70.01 -60.38
N GLU A 705 -3.98 69.87 -61.65
CA GLU A 705 -3.47 68.60 -62.18
C GLU A 705 -2.22 68.15 -61.41
N ALA A 706 -1.36 69.09 -61.02
CA ALA A 706 -0.22 68.81 -60.16
C ALA A 706 -0.63 68.26 -58.78
N LEU A 707 -1.69 68.81 -58.17
CA LEU A 707 -2.14 68.42 -56.82
C LEU A 707 -2.97 67.12 -56.82
N ALA A 708 -3.72 66.87 -57.90
CA ALA A 708 -4.38 65.58 -58.15
C ALA A 708 -3.35 64.47 -58.46
N ALA A 709 -2.26 64.81 -59.16
CA ALA A 709 -1.13 63.91 -59.37
C ALA A 709 -0.38 63.63 -58.07
N GLU A 710 -0.23 64.62 -57.18
CA GLU A 710 0.43 64.46 -55.88
C GLU A 710 -0.38 63.61 -54.89
N LEU A 711 -1.71 63.77 -54.86
CA LEU A 711 -2.63 62.88 -54.11
C LEU A 711 -2.68 61.47 -54.69
N ALA A 712 -2.63 61.33 -56.02
CA ALA A 712 -2.52 60.03 -56.67
C ALA A 712 -1.17 59.34 -56.40
N ALA A 713 -0.09 60.11 -56.21
CA ALA A 713 1.23 59.59 -55.85
C ALA A 713 1.32 59.13 -54.38
N GLN A 714 0.63 59.81 -53.45
CA GLN A 714 0.54 59.36 -52.05
C GLN A 714 -0.26 58.06 -51.88
N ASP A 715 -1.23 57.80 -52.76
CA ASP A 715 -1.97 56.53 -52.82
C ASP A 715 -1.18 55.38 -53.49
N GLY A 716 -0.09 55.69 -54.21
CA GLY A 716 0.71 54.74 -54.99
C GLY A 716 1.52 53.73 -54.15
N ALA A 717 1.64 53.90 -52.84
CA ALA A 717 2.37 52.98 -51.96
C ALA A 717 1.57 51.71 -51.60
N ARG A 718 0.30 51.58 -52.01
CA ARG A 718 -0.49 50.35 -51.85
C ARG A 718 -1.24 50.03 -53.13
N GLY A 719 -0.58 49.29 -54.01
CA GLY A 719 -1.12 48.87 -55.30
C GLY A 719 -2.42 48.10 -55.20
N TRP A 720 -3.55 48.78 -55.38
CA TRP A 720 -4.86 48.20 -55.66
C TRP A 720 -5.45 48.86 -56.90
N ARG A 721 -5.73 48.05 -57.92
CA ARG A 721 -6.34 48.45 -59.20
C ARG A 721 -7.63 49.26 -58.94
N ARG A 722 -7.65 50.54 -59.32
CA ARG A 722 -8.82 51.43 -59.22
C ARG A 722 -9.97 50.88 -60.08
N ARG A 723 -11.03 50.35 -59.46
CA ARG A 723 -12.38 50.43 -60.03
C ARG A 723 -12.84 51.90 -59.87
N ARG A 724 -13.43 52.49 -60.92
CA ARG A 724 -14.06 53.82 -60.87
C ARG A 724 -15.00 53.90 -59.65
N SER A 725 -14.94 54.99 -58.88
CA SER A 725 -15.74 55.10 -57.67
C SER A 725 -17.24 55.04 -58.02
N ALA A 726 -18.07 54.58 -57.08
CA ALA A 726 -19.53 54.58 -57.24
C ALA A 726 -20.05 55.93 -57.74
N LEU A 727 -19.52 57.01 -57.15
CA LEU A 727 -19.83 58.41 -57.49
C LEU A 727 -19.43 58.81 -58.91
N ASP A 728 -18.37 58.23 -59.50
CA ASP A 728 -17.91 58.55 -60.87
C ASP A 728 -18.91 58.18 -61.96
N ARG A 729 -19.81 57.24 -61.69
CA ARG A 729 -20.78 56.76 -62.68
C ARG A 729 -22.06 57.60 -62.76
N TYR A 730 -22.32 58.47 -61.77
CA TYR A 730 -23.64 59.11 -61.62
C TYR A 730 -23.63 60.63 -61.60
N LEU A 731 -22.50 61.28 -61.29
CA LEU A 731 -22.38 62.74 -61.29
C LEU A 731 -21.67 63.29 -62.54
N MET A 732 -21.73 62.55 -63.66
CA MET A 732 -21.18 62.99 -64.95
C MET A 732 -22.30 63.69 -65.75
N PRO A 733 -22.05 64.86 -66.36
CA PRO A 733 -23.03 65.48 -67.26
C PRO A 733 -23.32 64.53 -68.43
N ARG A 734 -24.62 64.30 -68.70
CA ARG A 734 -25.06 63.57 -69.90
C ARG A 734 -24.58 64.32 -71.14
N PHE A 735 -23.63 63.76 -71.88
CA PHE A 735 -23.41 64.16 -73.26
C PHE A 735 -24.63 63.75 -74.09
N PRO A 736 -25.17 64.61 -74.99
CA PRO A 736 -26.22 64.18 -75.90
C PRO A 736 -25.65 63.08 -76.82
N ALA A 737 -26.40 61.98 -76.96
CA ALA A 737 -26.03 60.88 -77.84
C ALA A 737 -25.97 61.36 -79.31
N PRO A 738 -25.01 60.89 -80.12
CA PRO A 738 -25.05 61.13 -81.56
C PRO A 738 -26.26 60.40 -82.17
N ALA A 739 -26.87 61.03 -83.16
CA ALA A 739 -28.04 60.54 -83.88
C ALA A 739 -27.79 59.14 -84.49
N GLU A 740 -28.76 58.24 -84.30
CA GLU A 740 -28.85 56.96 -84.97
C GLU A 740 -29.09 57.20 -86.48
N GLU A 741 -28.16 56.72 -87.32
CA GLU A 741 -28.45 56.40 -88.72
C GLU A 741 -29.07 55.00 -88.77
N ASP A 742 -30.29 54.97 -89.32
CA ASP A 742 -31.08 53.78 -89.59
C ASP A 742 -30.49 52.91 -90.72
N ALA A 743 -30.83 51.63 -90.62
CA ALA A 743 -30.99 50.63 -91.68
C ALA A 743 -29.75 49.92 -92.25
N GLY A 744 -29.73 48.60 -92.02
CA GLY A 744 -28.79 47.67 -92.66
C GLY A 744 -28.97 46.23 -92.18
N GLU A 745 -30.21 45.75 -92.28
CA GLU A 745 -30.64 44.36 -92.11
C GLU A 745 -29.87 43.41 -93.03
N ASP A 746 -29.13 42.43 -92.49
CA ASP A 746 -29.00 41.12 -93.14
C ASP A 746 -28.51 40.01 -92.20
N ALA A 747 -29.20 38.88 -92.31
CA ALA A 747 -29.12 37.72 -91.46
C ALA A 747 -27.86 36.86 -91.70
N ARG A 748 -27.39 36.15 -90.66
CA ARG A 748 -27.26 34.67 -90.70
C ARG A 748 -26.73 34.05 -89.40
N ALA A 749 -27.22 32.84 -89.20
CA ALA A 749 -27.07 31.94 -88.07
C ALA A 749 -25.68 31.29 -87.93
N GLY A 750 -25.45 30.71 -86.74
CA GLY A 750 -24.35 29.82 -86.35
C GLY A 750 -23.74 30.32 -85.04
N GLY A 751 -23.72 29.62 -83.91
CA GLY A 751 -23.57 28.19 -83.66
C GLY A 751 -22.45 28.07 -82.60
N TYR A 752 -22.79 27.49 -81.45
CA TYR A 752 -21.95 26.95 -80.36
C TYR A 752 -20.52 27.50 -80.11
N GLY A 753 -20.31 27.97 -78.88
CA GLY A 753 -19.04 28.19 -78.20
C GLY A 753 -19.25 28.61 -76.76
#